data_AF-A0A011TXL5-F1
#
_entry.id   AF-A0A011TXL5-F1
#
_cell.length_a   1.000
_cell.length_b   1.000
_cell.length_c   1.000
_cell.angle_alpha   90.00
_cell.angle_beta   90.00
_cell.angle_gamma   90.00
#
_symmetry.space_group_name_H-M   'P 1'
#
loop_
_entity.id
_entity.type
_entity.pdbx_description
1 polymer ?
#
loop_
_entity_poly.entity_id
_entity_poly.type
_entity_poly.pdbx_seq_one_letter_code
_entity_poly.pdbx_strand_id
1 'polypeptide(L)'
;MTSSPQSRRSPSFRPLARRAPEHLGIPEAAVLALAERLAAEGLDPHALLVARHGEVAFETAWAPYRLERPVLVYSASKTYTALAIGFLADEGRLGLDDSAGLHVGEENPHGITVRHLLTMNTGHSAEQIERIGTDPLVLLREEPAFAPGTHFAYNSPATHTLSAIVTALTGEPLTAYLRPRLLDPLGIGERWMSPYGGIEHGASGFHLTVDDLARTAIMLNARGVVDGVQVAPAWYVEEMSRPWSDTSVFEGPIAADGEVNDWSLGYGYQVWRGREGFRLDGAFGQFALVLPDHDLVIAYQGATLDTQATLRAFWAFVAAVEVADAAGGADAATPAATGADTAPTVPTAPTAALDAARDGWAERDRLTISPDPFDVAGLALDDAADGWRLALPGVGSLPVGPFWQEITVEGPAVDGAPDATHLRLSTRGERRDDGSVLVHVVDTTSPHRAIVRRDASGAVQAGWHLPPLGGGWEALRVPASVPRIATSASAVLLDMDGTLVDSHAVVERLWTQWSLDHGVDPARTLSIIHGRQGQDSMALLLPDRPHEVNLAENAAMLATETAQTEGVVAIAGAADLLAALAHEGVPYALVTSATTELATARMRAAGLPMPPVVIAAADVSRSKPDPEGFLAGAAALGVDAARCIVVEDSANGIAAGRAAGMRVIGVGPHAAEAGPTWTVSDARGIHVSRDADGGAVVTLD
;
A
#
# COMPACT_ATOMS: atom_id res chain seq x y z
N MET A 1 -10.39 37.08 -30.94
CA MET A 1 -9.25 36.19 -31.21
C MET A 1 -9.39 35.00 -30.29
N THR A 2 -9.87 33.89 -30.83
CA THR A 2 -10.16 32.64 -30.13
C THR A 2 -8.86 31.87 -29.92
N SER A 3 -8.39 31.77 -28.68
CA SER A 3 -7.30 30.88 -28.31
C SER A 3 -7.82 29.44 -28.24
N SER A 4 -7.31 28.57 -29.11
CA SER A 4 -7.55 27.13 -29.03
C SER A 4 -7.16 26.56 -27.65
N PRO A 5 -7.89 25.55 -27.14
CA PRO A 5 -7.48 24.86 -25.93
C PRO A 5 -6.18 24.12 -26.23
N GLN A 6 -5.09 24.55 -25.58
CA GLN A 6 -3.87 23.74 -25.54
C GLN A 6 -4.23 22.40 -24.90
N SER A 7 -3.99 21.33 -25.64
CA SER A 7 -3.92 19.97 -25.12
C SER A 7 -2.96 19.98 -23.92
N ARG A 8 -3.52 19.97 -22.70
CA ARG A 8 -2.74 19.68 -21.49
C ARG A 8 -2.31 18.22 -21.65
N ARG A 9 -1.02 17.98 -21.87
CA ARG A 9 -0.45 16.64 -21.71
C ARG A 9 -0.71 16.23 -20.27
N SER A 10 -1.41 15.12 -20.05
CA SER A 10 -1.51 14.51 -18.72
C SER A 10 -0.09 14.29 -18.20
N PRO A 11 0.24 14.71 -16.96
CA PRO A 11 1.54 14.41 -16.39
C PRO A 11 1.73 12.89 -16.40
N SER A 12 2.89 12.43 -16.87
CA SER A 12 3.29 11.04 -16.72
C SER A 12 3.56 10.79 -15.24
N PHE A 13 2.87 9.82 -14.66
CA PHE A 13 3.09 9.38 -13.28
C PHE A 13 4.58 9.24 -12.95
N ARG A 14 4.99 9.81 -11.81
CA ARG A 14 6.30 9.59 -11.19
C ARG A 14 6.12 9.03 -9.77
N PRO A 15 6.80 7.93 -9.43
CA PRO A 15 6.87 7.47 -8.04
C PRO A 15 7.41 8.57 -7.12
N LEU A 16 6.95 8.63 -5.87
CA LEU A 16 7.53 9.53 -4.87
C LEU A 16 9.01 9.16 -4.65
N ALA A 17 9.88 10.16 -4.66
CA ALA A 17 11.29 9.97 -4.36
C ALA A 17 11.46 9.62 -2.87
N ARG A 18 12.42 8.74 -2.59
CA ARG A 18 12.75 8.26 -1.25
C ARG A 18 14.10 8.84 -0.85
N ARG A 19 14.20 9.40 0.36
CA ARG A 19 15.44 9.93 0.92
C ARG A 19 15.54 9.62 2.40
N ALA A 20 16.76 9.42 2.89
CA ALA A 20 16.96 9.27 4.33
C ALA A 20 16.41 10.50 5.09
N PRO A 21 15.75 10.28 6.25
CA PRO A 21 15.10 11.33 7.06
C PRO A 21 15.97 12.57 7.27
N GLU A 22 17.27 12.37 7.52
CA GLU A 22 18.22 13.44 7.86
C GLU A 22 18.37 14.46 6.73
N HIS A 23 18.33 13.98 5.47
CA HIS A 23 18.38 14.85 4.29
C HIS A 23 17.15 15.73 4.13
N LEU A 24 16.06 15.35 4.80
CA LEU A 24 14.81 16.10 4.87
C LEU A 24 14.67 16.83 6.22
N GLY A 25 15.75 16.93 7.00
CA GLY A 25 15.73 17.59 8.31
C GLY A 25 14.90 16.86 9.37
N ILE A 26 14.57 15.58 9.15
CA ILE A 26 13.83 14.76 10.10
C ILE A 26 14.84 13.86 10.83
N PRO A 27 14.90 13.85 12.17
CA PRO A 27 15.72 12.87 12.89
C PRO A 27 15.19 11.44 12.70
N GLU A 28 16.03 10.48 12.27
CA GLU A 28 15.63 9.06 12.19
C GLU A 28 15.05 8.54 13.50
N ALA A 29 15.63 8.92 14.65
CA ALA A 29 15.13 8.53 15.95
C ALA A 29 13.67 8.98 16.20
N ALA A 30 13.24 10.10 15.60
CA ALA A 30 11.87 10.60 15.75
C ALA A 30 10.86 9.76 14.95
N VAL A 31 11.18 9.34 13.73
CA VAL A 31 10.29 8.47 12.93
C VAL A 31 10.22 7.06 13.51
N LEU A 32 11.33 6.52 14.04
CA LEU A 32 11.34 5.24 14.72
C LEU A 32 10.52 5.28 16.01
N ALA A 33 10.67 6.33 16.82
CA ALA A 33 9.86 6.52 18.03
C ALA A 33 8.36 6.67 17.72
N LEU A 34 8.01 7.34 16.60
CA LEU A 34 6.63 7.40 16.14
C LEU A 34 6.07 6.00 15.83
N ALA A 35 6.79 5.21 15.03
CA ALA A 35 6.37 3.86 14.67
C ALA A 35 6.26 2.94 15.89
N GLU A 36 7.22 2.98 16.82
CA GLU A 36 7.19 2.21 18.06
C GLU A 36 6.00 2.59 18.94
N ARG A 37 5.75 3.89 19.09
CA ARG A 37 4.64 4.39 19.90
C ARG A 37 3.28 3.95 19.35
N LEU A 38 3.09 4.04 18.03
CA LEU A 38 1.87 3.58 17.38
C LEU A 38 1.61 2.09 17.63
N ALA A 39 2.66 1.26 17.62
CA ALA A 39 2.56 -0.17 17.88
C ALA A 39 2.33 -0.50 19.38
N ALA A 40 2.98 0.23 20.29
CA ALA A 40 2.96 -0.07 21.71
C ALA A 40 1.68 0.39 22.44
N GLU A 41 1.01 1.42 21.94
CA GLU A 41 -0.17 2.04 22.59
C GLU A 41 -1.51 1.37 22.22
N GLY A 42 -1.50 0.19 21.59
CA GLY A 42 -2.73 -0.53 21.24
C GLY A 42 -3.56 0.14 20.13
N LEU A 43 -2.92 0.97 19.29
CA LEU A 43 -3.57 1.73 18.22
C LEU A 43 -3.76 0.92 16.92
N ASP A 44 -3.35 -0.35 16.94
CA ASP A 44 -3.40 -1.33 15.85
C ASP A 44 -2.96 -0.74 14.50
N PRO A 45 -1.68 -0.31 14.35
CA PRO A 45 -1.20 0.35 13.14
C PRO A 45 -1.11 -0.64 11.97
N HIS A 46 -1.47 -0.18 10.76
CA HIS A 46 -1.49 -0.99 9.53
C HIS A 46 -0.41 -0.53 8.56
N ALA A 47 -0.35 0.77 8.31
CA ALA A 47 0.67 1.38 7.46
C ALA A 47 0.92 2.83 7.89
N LEU A 48 2.17 3.29 7.72
CA LEU A 48 2.61 4.66 8.02
C LEU A 48 3.55 5.10 6.90
N LEU A 49 3.37 6.33 6.43
CA LEU A 49 4.27 7.01 5.50
C LEU A 49 4.44 8.47 5.95
N VAL A 50 5.70 8.89 6.12
CA VAL A 50 6.08 10.26 6.45
C VAL A 50 6.84 10.84 5.27
N ALA A 51 6.40 12.00 4.80
CA ALA A 51 7.03 12.70 3.69
C ALA A 51 7.25 14.17 4.03
N ARG A 52 8.36 14.74 3.57
CA ARG A 52 8.66 16.17 3.70
C ARG A 52 9.31 16.66 2.42
N HIS A 53 9.00 17.89 2.01
CA HIS A 53 9.47 18.45 0.73
C HIS A 53 9.05 17.64 -0.50
N GLY A 54 7.90 16.95 -0.40
CA GLY A 54 7.39 16.06 -1.44
C GLY A 54 8.16 14.75 -1.60
N GLU A 55 9.11 14.44 -0.72
CA GLU A 55 9.91 13.21 -0.74
C GLU A 55 9.61 12.36 0.50
N VAL A 56 9.58 11.03 0.35
CA VAL A 56 9.31 10.07 1.43
C VAL A 56 10.55 9.92 2.30
N ALA A 57 10.38 10.20 3.59
CA ALA A 57 11.40 10.09 4.63
C ALA A 57 11.37 8.71 5.32
N PHE A 58 10.17 8.16 5.50
CA PHE A 58 9.94 6.91 6.21
C PHE A 58 8.65 6.25 5.75
N GLU A 59 8.65 4.93 5.59
CA GLU A 59 7.45 4.14 5.34
C GLU A 59 7.56 2.76 5.99
N THR A 60 6.44 2.25 6.49
CA THR A 60 6.36 0.90 7.04
C THR A 60 4.94 0.39 6.99
N ALA A 61 4.78 -0.92 6.88
CA ALA A 61 3.53 -1.63 7.09
C ALA A 61 3.72 -2.67 8.19
N TRP A 62 2.65 -2.96 8.92
CA TRP A 62 2.64 -4.01 9.95
C TRP A 62 1.81 -5.18 9.47
N ALA A 63 2.34 -6.39 9.61
CA ALA A 63 1.68 -7.60 9.14
C ALA A 63 0.25 -7.75 9.72
N PRO A 64 -0.72 -8.25 8.94
CA PRO A 64 -0.59 -8.77 7.57
C PRO A 64 -0.79 -7.70 6.47
N TYR A 65 -0.83 -6.42 6.84
CA TYR A 65 -1.01 -5.33 5.89
C TYR A 65 0.27 -5.06 5.09
N ARG A 66 0.11 -4.49 3.89
CA ARG A 66 1.18 -4.17 2.94
C ARG A 66 0.99 -2.73 2.45
N LEU A 67 2.09 -2.04 2.11
CA LEU A 67 2.04 -0.65 1.65
C LEU A 67 1.25 -0.50 0.34
N GLU A 68 1.31 -1.53 -0.51
CA GLU A 68 0.77 -1.56 -1.86
C GLU A 68 -0.73 -1.91 -1.89
N ARG A 69 -1.27 -2.43 -0.78
CA ARG A 69 -2.65 -2.90 -0.73
C ARG A 69 -3.63 -1.75 -0.45
N PRO A 70 -4.63 -1.52 -1.31
CA PRO A 70 -5.68 -0.56 -1.01
C PRO A 70 -6.54 -1.03 0.16
N VAL A 71 -6.75 -0.13 1.12
CA VAL A 71 -7.55 -0.35 2.33
C VAL A 71 -8.70 0.65 2.35
N LEU A 72 -9.87 0.22 2.84
CA LEU A 72 -11.04 1.06 3.05
C LEU A 72 -10.69 2.26 3.94
N VAL A 73 -10.70 3.47 3.38
CA VAL A 73 -10.30 4.68 4.12
C VAL A 73 -11.47 5.40 4.79
N TYR A 74 -12.69 4.87 4.70
CA TYR A 74 -13.89 5.46 5.26
C TYR A 74 -13.99 6.97 4.92
N SER A 75 -14.20 7.82 5.93
CA SER A 75 -14.46 9.25 5.78
C SER A 75 -13.35 10.06 5.09
N ALA A 76 -12.12 9.55 4.96
CA ALA A 76 -11.11 10.21 4.13
C ALA A 76 -11.54 10.31 2.65
N SER A 77 -12.49 9.46 2.21
CA SER A 77 -13.16 9.55 0.91
C SER A 77 -13.81 10.91 0.66
N LYS A 78 -14.31 11.58 1.72
CA LYS A 78 -15.05 12.84 1.62
C LYS A 78 -14.22 13.96 0.97
N THR A 79 -12.92 13.94 1.17
CA THR A 79 -12.01 14.93 0.59
C THR A 79 -11.98 14.84 -0.94
N TYR A 80 -12.07 13.64 -1.51
CA TYR A 80 -12.15 13.46 -2.97
C TYR A 80 -13.46 14.00 -3.53
N THR A 81 -14.57 13.75 -2.83
CA THR A 81 -15.88 14.35 -3.16
C THR A 81 -15.83 15.88 -3.09
N ALA A 82 -15.21 16.44 -2.05
CA ALA A 82 -15.03 17.89 -1.95
C ALA A 82 -14.14 18.43 -3.08
N LEU A 83 -13.06 17.76 -3.46
CA LEU A 83 -12.23 18.18 -4.59
C LEU A 83 -13.00 18.16 -5.92
N ALA A 84 -13.89 17.18 -6.13
CA ALA A 84 -14.77 17.16 -7.31
C ALA A 84 -15.66 18.41 -7.38
N ILE A 85 -16.22 18.84 -6.26
CA ILE A 85 -16.98 20.09 -6.16
C ILE A 85 -16.09 21.31 -6.43
N GLY A 86 -14.85 21.30 -5.95
CA GLY A 86 -13.85 22.32 -6.26
C GLY A 86 -13.58 22.46 -7.75
N PHE A 87 -13.43 21.34 -8.46
CA PHE A 87 -13.31 21.34 -9.93
C PHE A 87 -14.54 21.91 -10.60
N LEU A 88 -15.75 21.52 -10.19
CA LEU A 88 -16.98 22.05 -10.77
C LEU A 88 -17.14 23.56 -10.54
N ALA A 89 -16.74 24.05 -9.37
CA ALA A 89 -16.74 25.47 -9.05
C ALA A 89 -15.70 26.24 -9.89
N ASP A 90 -14.49 25.70 -10.05
CA ASP A 90 -13.43 26.29 -10.89
C ASP A 90 -13.81 26.30 -12.38
N GLU A 91 -14.53 25.28 -12.84
CA GLU A 91 -15.12 25.18 -14.18
C GLU A 91 -16.35 26.13 -14.36
N GLY A 92 -16.80 26.80 -13.30
CA GLY A 92 -17.96 27.70 -13.32
C GLY A 92 -19.30 27.00 -13.50
N ARG A 93 -19.38 25.70 -13.15
CA ARG A 93 -20.58 24.86 -13.31
C ARG A 93 -21.51 24.88 -12.10
N LEU A 94 -20.99 25.33 -10.96
CA LEU A 94 -21.77 25.63 -9.75
C LEU A 94 -21.11 26.76 -8.97
N GLY A 95 -21.89 27.47 -8.15
CA GLY A 95 -21.42 28.32 -7.07
C GLY A 95 -21.50 27.59 -5.72
N LEU A 96 -20.58 27.88 -4.81
CA LEU A 96 -20.61 27.25 -3.47
C LEU A 96 -21.82 27.70 -2.64
N ASP A 97 -22.36 28.90 -2.90
CA ASP A 97 -23.53 29.42 -2.19
C ASP A 97 -24.85 29.17 -2.95
N ASP A 98 -24.80 28.42 -4.05
CA ASP A 98 -26.00 28.01 -4.76
C ASP A 98 -26.83 27.05 -3.89
N SER A 99 -28.15 27.12 -4.05
CA SER A 99 -29.06 26.13 -3.47
C SER A 99 -28.72 24.74 -3.99
N ALA A 100 -28.45 23.77 -3.11
CA ALA A 100 -28.06 22.42 -3.51
C ALA A 100 -29.10 21.76 -4.42
N GLY A 101 -30.40 21.97 -4.14
CA GLY A 101 -31.51 21.45 -4.94
C GLY A 101 -31.49 21.92 -6.41
N LEU A 102 -30.87 23.07 -6.71
CA LEU A 102 -30.74 23.58 -8.08
C LEU A 102 -29.98 22.60 -8.98
N HIS A 103 -28.93 21.97 -8.47
CA HIS A 103 -28.02 21.14 -9.27
C HIS A 103 -28.52 19.71 -9.48
N VAL A 104 -29.48 19.26 -8.66
CA VAL A 104 -30.06 17.91 -8.71
C VAL A 104 -31.53 17.91 -9.14
N GLY A 105 -32.14 19.09 -9.33
CA GLY A 105 -33.54 19.21 -9.73
C GLY A 105 -34.54 18.85 -8.64
N GLU A 106 -34.16 19.03 -7.37
CA GLU A 106 -34.96 18.63 -6.20
C GLU A 106 -35.44 19.84 -5.40
N GLU A 107 -36.55 19.66 -4.68
CA GLU A 107 -37.02 20.63 -3.70
C GLU A 107 -36.01 20.75 -2.55
N ASN A 108 -35.74 21.99 -2.15
CA ASN A 108 -34.85 22.35 -1.03
C ASN A 108 -35.51 23.46 -0.20
N PRO A 109 -36.60 23.15 0.52
CA PRO A 109 -37.40 24.16 1.22
C PRO A 109 -36.63 24.91 2.31
N HIS A 110 -35.54 24.32 2.81
CA HIS A 110 -34.75 24.85 3.92
C HIS A 110 -33.55 25.69 3.48
N GLY A 111 -33.29 25.79 2.17
CA GLY A 111 -32.21 26.63 1.64
C GLY A 111 -30.81 26.10 1.92
N ILE A 112 -30.62 24.78 1.95
CA ILE A 112 -29.29 24.16 2.10
C ILE A 112 -28.45 24.47 0.85
N THR A 113 -27.25 25.04 1.02
CA THR A 113 -26.35 25.38 -0.09
C THR A 113 -25.28 24.29 -0.29
N VAL A 114 -24.57 24.34 -1.41
CA VAL A 114 -23.39 23.47 -1.64
C VAL A 114 -22.36 23.65 -0.51
N ARG A 115 -22.14 24.88 -0.04
CA ARG A 115 -21.24 25.19 1.09
C ARG A 115 -21.73 24.57 2.39
N HIS A 116 -23.03 24.64 2.69
CA HIS A 116 -23.58 24.00 3.88
C HIS A 116 -23.33 22.49 3.90
N LEU A 117 -23.38 21.83 2.74
CA LEU A 117 -23.04 20.42 2.61
C LEU A 117 -21.53 20.18 2.80
N LEU A 118 -20.66 21.00 2.19
CA LEU A 118 -19.20 20.88 2.31
C LEU A 118 -18.70 21.05 3.76
N THR A 119 -19.31 21.94 4.52
CA THR A 119 -18.88 22.31 5.87
C THR A 119 -19.61 21.55 6.97
N MET A 120 -20.52 20.63 6.63
CA MET A 120 -21.40 19.92 7.57
C MET A 120 -22.31 20.86 8.39
N ASN A 121 -22.67 22.01 7.82
CA ASN A 121 -23.60 22.97 8.44
C ASN A 121 -24.99 22.91 7.82
N THR A 122 -25.55 21.70 7.69
CA THR A 122 -26.89 21.51 7.10
C THR A 122 -28.03 21.94 8.02
N GLY A 123 -27.74 22.31 9.28
CA GLY A 123 -28.73 22.69 10.28
C GLY A 123 -29.30 21.52 11.08
N HIS A 124 -28.97 20.28 10.72
CA HIS A 124 -29.31 19.10 11.51
C HIS A 124 -28.45 19.04 12.79
N SER A 125 -28.95 18.37 13.83
CA SER A 125 -28.26 18.26 15.12
C SER A 125 -27.41 16.98 15.27
N ALA A 126 -27.45 16.08 14.29
CA ALA A 126 -26.75 14.80 14.31
C ALA A 126 -26.60 14.23 12.89
N GLU A 127 -25.82 13.15 12.77
CA GLU A 127 -25.74 12.28 11.60
C GLU A 127 -27.14 11.80 11.18
N GLN A 128 -27.44 11.77 9.88
CA GLN A 128 -28.80 11.52 9.37
C GLN A 128 -28.96 10.14 8.72
N ILE A 129 -27.87 9.41 8.48
CA ILE A 129 -27.89 8.18 7.66
C ILE A 129 -28.90 7.12 8.15
N GLU A 130 -29.03 6.93 9.47
CA GLU A 130 -29.99 5.95 10.04
C GLU A 130 -31.45 6.39 9.86
N ARG A 131 -31.70 7.69 9.77
CA ARG A 131 -33.06 8.26 9.70
C ARG A 131 -33.58 8.28 8.27
N ILE A 132 -32.75 8.73 7.34
CA ILE A 132 -33.17 9.00 5.96
C ILE A 132 -32.79 7.90 4.98
N GLY A 133 -31.99 6.93 5.42
CA GLY A 133 -31.52 5.83 4.59
C GLY A 133 -30.47 6.26 3.57
N THR A 134 -30.45 5.58 2.42
CA THR A 134 -29.37 5.69 1.44
C THR A 134 -29.63 6.66 0.29
N ASP A 135 -30.85 7.21 0.16
CA ASP A 135 -31.15 8.22 -0.85
C ASP A 135 -30.54 9.57 -0.43
N PRO A 136 -29.51 10.07 -1.16
CA PRO A 136 -28.80 11.30 -0.79
C PRO A 136 -29.67 12.55 -0.88
N LEU A 137 -30.78 12.51 -1.61
CA LEU A 137 -31.60 13.70 -1.91
C LEU A 137 -32.65 13.96 -0.83
N VAL A 138 -32.97 12.95 0.00
CA VAL A 138 -33.91 13.10 1.12
C VAL A 138 -33.42 14.14 2.13
N LEU A 139 -32.11 14.28 2.31
CA LEU A 139 -31.50 15.26 3.21
C LEU A 139 -31.95 16.70 2.92
N LEU A 140 -32.22 17.04 1.64
CA LEU A 140 -32.62 18.41 1.26
C LEU A 140 -34.04 18.78 1.74
N ARG A 141 -34.86 17.78 2.06
CA ARG A 141 -36.24 17.96 2.54
C ARG A 141 -36.38 17.70 4.04
N GLU A 142 -35.46 16.93 4.63
CA GLU A 142 -35.43 16.66 6.07
C GLU A 142 -35.37 17.97 6.85
N GLU A 143 -36.20 18.08 7.89
CA GLU A 143 -36.35 19.32 8.66
C GLU A 143 -35.14 19.53 9.59
N PRO A 144 -34.36 20.62 9.43
CA PRO A 144 -33.20 20.88 10.26
C PRO A 144 -33.62 21.44 11.62
N ALA A 145 -32.85 21.10 12.66
CA ALA A 145 -33.07 21.62 14.02
C ALA A 145 -32.66 23.09 14.18
N PHE A 146 -31.75 23.56 13.31
CA PHE A 146 -31.19 24.90 13.29
C PHE A 146 -31.23 25.46 11.87
N ALA A 147 -31.08 26.78 11.72
CA ALA A 147 -30.93 27.37 10.39
C ALA A 147 -29.66 26.81 9.71
N PRO A 148 -29.72 26.37 8.43
CA PRO A 148 -28.53 25.97 7.69
C PRO A 148 -27.43 27.05 7.74
N GLY A 149 -26.18 26.62 7.88
CA GLY A 149 -25.02 27.49 8.07
C GLY A 149 -24.71 27.85 9.53
N THR A 150 -25.62 27.61 10.48
CA THR A 150 -25.46 28.08 11.88
C THR A 150 -25.00 27.02 12.87
N HIS A 151 -25.06 25.74 12.52
CA HIS A 151 -24.73 24.65 13.43
C HIS A 151 -23.97 23.54 12.69
N PHE A 152 -22.88 23.04 13.29
CA PHE A 152 -22.12 21.91 12.79
C PHE A 152 -22.70 20.61 13.34
N ALA A 153 -22.98 19.65 12.46
CA ALA A 153 -23.21 18.27 12.85
C ALA A 153 -22.61 17.37 11.75
N TYR A 154 -21.71 16.47 12.15
CA TYR A 154 -21.10 15.53 11.21
C TYR A 154 -22.18 14.66 10.55
N ASN A 155 -22.28 14.73 9.22
CA ASN A 155 -23.46 14.23 8.49
C ASN A 155 -23.05 13.67 7.12
N SER A 156 -22.83 12.36 7.04
CA SER A 156 -22.37 11.65 5.84
C SER A 156 -23.32 11.76 4.63
N PRO A 157 -24.66 11.74 4.79
CA PRO A 157 -25.59 12.11 3.73
C PRO A 157 -25.29 13.44 3.06
N ALA A 158 -24.74 14.44 3.76
CA ALA A 158 -24.38 15.72 3.13
C ALA A 158 -23.32 15.52 2.04
N THR A 159 -22.32 14.68 2.31
CA THR A 159 -21.33 14.30 1.31
C THR A 159 -21.95 13.47 0.19
N HIS A 160 -22.89 12.57 0.52
CA HIS A 160 -23.56 11.77 -0.50
C HIS A 160 -24.41 12.65 -1.45
N THR A 161 -25.06 13.71 -0.94
CA THR A 161 -25.70 14.75 -1.76
C THR A 161 -24.70 15.47 -2.67
N LEU A 162 -23.47 15.75 -2.21
CA LEU A 162 -22.42 16.32 -3.06
C LEU A 162 -22.02 15.37 -4.21
N SER A 163 -21.93 14.07 -3.94
CA SER A 163 -21.70 13.05 -4.99
C SER A 163 -22.85 13.02 -6.01
N ALA A 164 -24.09 13.15 -5.56
CA ALA A 164 -25.26 13.27 -6.43
C ALA A 164 -25.20 14.53 -7.31
N ILE A 165 -24.76 15.66 -6.76
CA ILE A 165 -24.54 16.91 -7.52
C ILE A 165 -23.49 16.72 -8.61
N VAL A 166 -22.37 16.07 -8.29
CA VAL A 166 -21.33 15.76 -9.29
C VAL A 166 -21.93 14.94 -10.42
N THR A 167 -22.58 13.82 -10.09
CA THR A 167 -23.20 12.92 -11.06
C THR A 167 -24.25 13.62 -11.92
N ALA A 168 -25.12 14.44 -11.33
CA ALA A 168 -26.16 15.17 -12.04
C ALA A 168 -25.58 16.19 -13.03
N LEU A 169 -24.52 16.90 -12.65
CA LEU A 169 -23.93 17.92 -13.50
C LEU A 169 -23.07 17.33 -14.62
N THR A 170 -22.35 16.23 -14.37
CA THR A 170 -21.38 15.62 -15.30
C THR A 170 -21.99 14.54 -16.19
N GLY A 171 -23.03 13.83 -15.72
CA GLY A 171 -23.50 12.60 -16.33
C GLY A 171 -22.56 11.41 -16.12
N GLU A 172 -21.56 11.53 -15.25
CA GLU A 172 -20.53 10.53 -14.96
C GLU A 172 -20.48 10.25 -13.45
N PRO A 173 -20.16 9.01 -13.02
CA PRO A 173 -19.83 8.74 -11.62
C PRO A 173 -18.69 9.62 -11.10
N LEU A 174 -18.67 9.89 -9.80
CA LEU A 174 -17.67 10.71 -9.11
C LEU A 174 -16.23 10.27 -9.44
N THR A 175 -15.93 8.98 -9.36
CA THR A 175 -14.61 8.41 -9.65
C THR A 175 -14.22 8.63 -11.11
N ALA A 176 -15.16 8.43 -12.04
CA ALA A 176 -14.92 8.65 -13.47
C ALA A 176 -14.61 10.13 -13.78
N TYR A 177 -15.35 11.05 -13.16
CA TYR A 177 -15.13 12.49 -13.28
C TYR A 177 -13.76 12.92 -12.72
N LEU A 178 -13.35 12.36 -11.59
CA LEU A 178 -12.08 12.63 -10.93
C LEU A 178 -10.87 12.00 -11.63
N ARG A 179 -11.04 10.89 -12.34
CA ARG A 179 -9.95 10.10 -12.91
C ARG A 179 -8.97 10.93 -13.75
N PRO A 180 -9.38 11.63 -14.83
CA PRO A 180 -8.46 12.43 -15.63
C PRO A 180 -7.99 13.72 -14.96
N ARG A 181 -8.68 14.19 -13.92
CA ARG A 181 -8.46 15.51 -13.28
C ARG A 181 -7.55 15.43 -12.06
N LEU A 182 -7.63 14.34 -11.31
CA LEU A 182 -7.02 14.19 -9.99
C LEU A 182 -6.33 12.84 -9.84
N LEU A 183 -7.02 11.73 -10.11
CA LEU A 183 -6.50 10.40 -9.78
C LEU A 183 -5.34 10.00 -10.69
N ASP A 184 -5.49 10.10 -12.01
CA ASP A 184 -4.42 9.77 -12.96
C ASP A 184 -3.19 10.69 -12.78
N PRO A 185 -3.34 12.02 -12.60
CA PRO A 185 -2.20 12.89 -12.29
C PRO A 185 -1.45 12.52 -11.00
N LEU A 186 -2.15 11.99 -10.00
CA LEU A 186 -1.54 11.50 -8.76
C LEU A 186 -1.02 10.07 -8.88
N GLY A 187 -1.30 9.36 -9.97
CA GLY A 187 -0.99 7.93 -10.09
C GLY A 187 -1.88 7.02 -9.25
N ILE A 188 -3.00 7.54 -8.75
CA ILE A 188 -3.99 6.73 -8.03
C ILE A 188 -4.68 5.87 -9.08
N GLY A 189 -4.35 4.58 -9.07
CA GLY A 189 -4.82 3.61 -10.05
C GLY A 189 -6.31 3.29 -9.97
N GLU A 190 -6.70 2.11 -10.44
CA GLU A 190 -8.08 1.67 -10.27
C GLU A 190 -8.36 1.37 -8.79
N ARG A 191 -9.20 2.20 -8.20
CA ARG A 191 -9.71 2.16 -6.83
C ARG A 191 -11.22 2.24 -6.94
N TRP A 192 -11.92 1.62 -6.00
CA TRP A 192 -13.37 1.54 -6.07
C TRP A 192 -14.00 2.34 -4.94
N MET A 193 -15.17 2.87 -5.25
CA MET A 193 -16.07 3.48 -4.29
C MET A 193 -17.39 2.73 -4.35
N SER A 194 -17.88 2.25 -3.21
CA SER A 194 -19.16 1.53 -3.18
C SER A 194 -20.32 2.46 -3.58
N PRO A 195 -21.15 2.07 -4.57
CA PRO A 195 -22.33 2.84 -4.94
C PRO A 195 -23.51 2.55 -3.99
N TYR A 196 -24.33 3.57 -3.76
CA TYR A 196 -25.66 3.45 -3.16
C TYR A 196 -26.69 4.04 -4.13
N GLY A 197 -27.64 3.22 -4.57
CA GLY A 197 -28.69 3.68 -5.50
C GLY A 197 -28.17 4.18 -6.84
N GLY A 198 -27.02 3.68 -7.30
CA GLY A 198 -26.37 4.10 -8.56
C GLY A 198 -25.53 5.38 -8.46
N ILE A 199 -25.43 5.99 -7.28
CA ILE A 199 -24.56 7.13 -6.98
C ILE A 199 -23.42 6.62 -6.09
N GLU A 200 -22.18 6.97 -6.41
CA GLU A 200 -21.06 6.60 -5.54
C GLU A 200 -21.23 7.27 -4.18
N HIS A 201 -21.10 6.51 -3.08
CA HIS A 201 -21.44 7.01 -1.75
C HIS A 201 -20.70 8.32 -1.39
N GLY A 202 -19.48 8.51 -1.89
CA GLY A 202 -18.68 9.73 -1.73
C GLY A 202 -18.15 9.97 -0.31
N ALA A 203 -18.85 9.42 0.70
CA ALA A 203 -18.63 9.69 2.11
C ALA A 203 -17.76 8.66 2.81
N SER A 204 -17.71 7.41 2.34
CA SER A 204 -16.94 6.34 3.00
C SER A 204 -16.35 5.25 2.09
N GLY A 205 -16.71 5.19 0.82
CA GLY A 205 -16.52 3.97 0.02
C GLY A 205 -15.13 3.76 -0.57
N PHE A 206 -14.21 4.73 -0.47
CA PHE A 206 -12.97 4.70 -1.22
C PHE A 206 -11.93 3.79 -0.54
N HIS A 207 -11.19 3.05 -1.36
CA HIS A 207 -10.08 2.23 -0.92
C HIS A 207 -8.79 2.79 -1.49
N LEU A 208 -7.80 3.02 -0.63
CA LEU A 208 -6.56 3.70 -0.97
C LEU A 208 -5.39 3.02 -0.28
N THR A 209 -4.23 3.04 -0.90
CA THR A 209 -2.98 2.71 -0.22
C THR A 209 -2.56 3.87 0.71
N VAL A 210 -1.60 3.62 1.60
CA VAL A 210 -1.00 4.71 2.37
C VAL A 210 -0.25 5.71 1.47
N ASP A 211 0.32 5.24 0.35
CA ASP A 211 0.96 6.05 -0.68
C ASP A 211 -0.06 6.94 -1.41
N ASP A 212 -1.26 6.44 -1.74
CA ASP A 212 -2.35 7.23 -2.34
C ASP A 212 -2.77 8.37 -1.38
N LEU A 213 -2.90 8.08 -0.07
CA LEU A 213 -3.17 9.10 0.96
C LEU A 213 -2.05 10.14 1.04
N ALA A 214 -0.79 9.69 1.03
CA ALA A 214 0.37 10.55 1.08
C ALA A 214 0.45 11.48 -0.13
N ARG A 215 0.25 10.97 -1.35
CA ARG A 215 0.26 11.79 -2.58
C ARG A 215 -0.82 12.85 -2.59
N THR A 216 -2.03 12.50 -2.15
CA THR A 216 -3.11 13.47 -1.99
C THR A 216 -2.73 14.54 -0.96
N ALA A 217 -2.18 14.14 0.18
CA ALA A 217 -1.73 15.09 1.20
C ALA A 217 -0.57 15.98 0.73
N ILE A 218 0.42 15.45 0.00
CA ILE A 218 1.53 16.21 -0.60
C ILE A 218 1.01 17.23 -1.61
N MET A 219 0.08 16.82 -2.47
CA MET A 219 -0.56 17.72 -3.43
C MET A 219 -1.31 18.86 -2.72
N LEU A 220 -2.05 18.55 -1.65
CA LEU A 220 -2.73 19.55 -0.84
C LEU A 220 -1.74 20.47 -0.10
N ASN A 221 -0.64 19.92 0.41
CA ASN A 221 0.45 20.65 1.04
C ASN A 221 1.07 21.68 0.08
N ALA A 222 1.25 21.26 -1.19
CA ALA A 222 1.72 22.08 -2.29
C ALA A 222 0.60 22.91 -2.95
N ARG A 223 -0.52 23.16 -2.25
CA ARG A 223 -1.64 23.99 -2.71
C ARG A 223 -2.21 23.55 -4.08
N GLY A 224 -2.28 22.25 -4.29
CA GLY A 224 -2.81 21.63 -5.51
C GLY A 224 -1.79 21.37 -6.61
N VAL A 225 -0.48 21.57 -6.35
CA VAL A 225 0.58 21.39 -7.35
C VAL A 225 1.20 19.99 -7.26
N VAL A 226 1.41 19.35 -8.42
CA VAL A 226 2.13 18.08 -8.57
C VAL A 226 3.11 18.24 -9.73
N ASP A 227 4.39 17.96 -9.52
CA ASP A 227 5.44 18.10 -10.56
C ASP A 227 5.42 19.45 -11.29
N GLY A 228 5.12 20.54 -10.57
CA GLY A 228 5.00 21.90 -11.12
C GLY A 228 3.72 22.17 -11.91
N VAL A 229 2.79 21.23 -11.97
CA VAL A 229 1.48 21.35 -12.62
C VAL A 229 0.39 21.57 -11.58
N GLN A 230 -0.47 22.56 -11.78
CA GLN A 230 -1.67 22.75 -10.95
C GLN A 230 -2.70 21.65 -11.26
N VAL A 231 -2.78 20.65 -10.38
CA VAL A 231 -3.71 19.52 -10.46
C VAL A 231 -5.05 19.88 -9.82
N ALA A 232 -5.06 20.40 -8.59
CA ALA A 232 -6.29 20.87 -7.93
C ALA A 232 -6.34 22.41 -7.89
N PRO A 233 -7.50 23.09 -7.94
CA PRO A 233 -7.56 24.56 -7.94
C PRO A 233 -6.98 25.16 -6.65
N ALA A 234 -5.95 25.99 -6.77
CA ALA A 234 -5.23 26.54 -5.61
C ALA A 234 -6.13 27.34 -4.65
N TRP A 235 -7.08 28.12 -5.19
CA TRP A 235 -8.04 28.88 -4.40
C TRP A 235 -8.93 27.95 -3.57
N TYR A 236 -9.32 26.80 -4.15
CA TYR A 236 -10.21 25.86 -3.48
C TYR A 236 -9.49 25.10 -2.38
N VAL A 237 -8.21 24.72 -2.58
CA VAL A 237 -7.38 24.10 -1.54
C VAL A 237 -7.22 25.05 -0.34
N GLU A 238 -6.99 26.34 -0.58
CA GLU A 238 -6.94 27.35 0.49
C GLU A 238 -8.27 27.43 1.25
N GLU A 239 -9.39 27.58 0.54
CA GLU A 239 -10.73 27.70 1.13
C GLU A 239 -11.14 26.43 1.87
N MET A 240 -10.81 25.25 1.33
CA MET A 240 -11.06 23.93 1.92
C MET A 240 -10.46 23.81 3.31
N SER A 241 -9.26 24.36 3.50
CA SER A 241 -8.55 24.25 4.77
C SER A 241 -9.03 25.23 5.84
N ARG A 242 -9.91 26.21 5.54
CA ARG A 242 -10.33 27.21 6.53
C ARG A 242 -11.28 26.62 7.59
N PRO A 243 -11.29 27.17 8.83
CA PRO A 243 -12.20 26.74 9.89
C PRO A 243 -13.61 27.31 9.65
N TRP A 244 -14.32 26.75 8.68
CA TRP A 244 -15.69 27.16 8.33
C TRP A 244 -16.70 26.82 9.41
N SER A 245 -16.45 25.76 10.17
CA SER A 245 -17.37 25.25 11.18
C SER A 245 -16.72 25.22 12.55
N ASP A 246 -17.47 25.68 13.55
CA ASP A 246 -17.11 25.54 14.95
C ASP A 246 -17.42 24.10 15.42
N THR A 247 -16.39 23.41 15.93
CA THR A 247 -16.49 22.05 16.46
C THR A 247 -16.20 22.00 17.96
N SER A 248 -16.22 23.14 18.67
CA SER A 248 -15.87 23.20 20.10
C SER A 248 -16.79 22.34 20.99
N VAL A 249 -18.00 22.08 20.52
CA VAL A 249 -19.01 21.24 21.20
C VAL A 249 -19.19 19.86 20.56
N PHE A 250 -18.33 19.49 19.61
CA PHE A 250 -18.38 18.19 18.97
C PHE A 250 -18.00 17.09 19.98
N GLU A 251 -18.91 16.12 20.16
CA GLU A 251 -18.70 14.95 21.01
C GLU A 251 -17.86 13.90 20.27
N GLY A 252 -16.56 14.20 20.12
CA GLY A 252 -15.57 13.33 19.51
C GLY A 252 -14.74 12.50 20.50
N PRO A 253 -13.68 11.85 20.02
CA PRO A 253 -12.68 11.18 20.86
C PRO A 253 -12.20 12.07 22.01
N ILE A 254 -12.15 11.49 23.21
CA ILE A 254 -11.90 12.24 24.44
C ILE A 254 -10.40 12.51 24.58
N ALA A 255 -10.03 13.79 24.67
CA ALA A 255 -8.69 14.21 25.03
C ALA A 255 -8.43 14.01 26.53
N ALA A 256 -7.18 13.70 26.89
CA ALA A 256 -6.79 13.60 28.29
C ALA A 256 -6.88 14.97 29.00
N ASP A 257 -6.96 14.95 30.33
CA ASP A 257 -6.99 16.19 31.11
C ASP A 257 -5.78 17.09 30.80
N GLY A 258 -6.06 18.33 30.35
CA GLY A 258 -5.03 19.30 29.98
C GLY A 258 -4.45 19.13 28.57
N GLU A 259 -4.88 18.13 27.81
CA GLU A 259 -4.54 17.96 26.40
C GLU A 259 -5.40 18.86 25.50
N VAL A 260 -4.81 19.39 24.42
CA VAL A 260 -5.57 20.07 23.37
C VAL A 260 -6.43 19.04 22.64
N ASN A 261 -7.74 19.21 22.68
CA ASN A 261 -8.67 18.38 21.92
C ASN A 261 -8.62 18.76 20.43
N ASP A 262 -7.97 17.93 19.63
CA ASP A 262 -7.78 18.18 18.20
C ASP A 262 -9.10 18.18 17.42
N TRP A 263 -10.14 17.52 17.91
CA TRP A 263 -11.47 17.47 17.30
C TRP A 263 -12.29 18.75 17.53
N SER A 264 -11.83 19.62 18.42
CA SER A 264 -12.47 20.91 18.75
C SER A 264 -11.95 22.10 17.93
N LEU A 265 -10.97 21.87 17.04
CA LEU A 265 -10.22 22.93 16.35
C LEU A 265 -10.89 23.44 15.06
N GLY A 266 -12.08 22.94 14.73
CA GLY A 266 -12.88 23.36 13.60
C GLY A 266 -12.90 22.38 12.42
N TYR A 267 -13.78 22.65 11.47
CA TYR A 267 -13.97 21.85 10.25
C TYR A 267 -13.97 22.75 9.01
N GLY A 268 -13.40 22.24 7.92
CA GLY A 268 -13.33 22.92 6.62
C GLY A 268 -14.26 22.28 5.58
N TYR A 269 -13.85 22.27 4.31
CA TYR A 269 -14.57 21.52 3.28
C TYR A 269 -14.19 20.05 3.36
N GLN A 270 -14.97 19.29 4.13
CA GLN A 270 -14.79 17.84 4.28
C GLN A 270 -13.38 17.43 4.77
N VAL A 271 -12.75 18.29 5.58
CA VAL A 271 -11.44 18.09 6.24
C VAL A 271 -11.49 18.68 7.65
N TRP A 272 -10.79 18.06 8.60
CA TRP A 272 -10.69 18.59 9.97
C TRP A 272 -9.50 19.55 10.09
N ARG A 273 -9.61 20.53 10.98
CA ARG A 273 -8.50 21.42 11.34
C ARG A 273 -7.57 20.74 12.34
N GLY A 274 -6.26 20.88 12.14
CA GLY A 274 -5.24 20.50 13.12
C GLY A 274 -4.84 21.67 14.03
N ARG A 275 -4.00 21.38 15.03
CA ARG A 275 -3.29 22.42 15.80
C ARG A 275 -2.53 23.33 14.83
N GLU A 276 -1.96 22.68 13.83
CA GLU A 276 -1.35 23.27 12.66
C GLU A 276 -1.90 22.55 11.43
N GLY A 277 -2.01 23.25 10.30
CA GLY A 277 -2.53 22.67 9.07
C GLY A 277 -3.93 22.04 9.22
N PHE A 278 -4.16 20.95 8.50
CA PHE A 278 -5.45 20.26 8.43
C PHE A 278 -5.26 18.77 8.13
N ARG A 279 -6.33 17.98 8.24
CA ARG A 279 -6.25 16.53 8.11
C ARG A 279 -7.48 15.92 7.42
N LEU A 280 -7.21 14.83 6.72
CA LEU A 280 -8.19 13.92 6.16
C LEU A 280 -8.36 12.78 7.16
N ASP A 281 -9.60 12.50 7.56
CA ASP A 281 -9.88 11.58 8.66
C ASP A 281 -10.90 10.54 8.20
N GLY A 282 -10.54 9.28 8.36
CA GLY A 282 -11.39 8.11 8.22
C GLY A 282 -11.75 7.50 9.56
N ALA A 283 -12.89 6.81 9.61
CA ALA A 283 -13.27 6.03 10.78
C ALA A 283 -12.16 5.02 11.15
N PHE A 284 -12.03 4.76 12.44
CA PHE A 284 -11.03 3.82 12.99
C PHE A 284 -9.56 4.24 12.82
N GLY A 285 -9.28 5.49 12.46
CA GLY A 285 -7.92 6.03 12.45
C GLY A 285 -7.20 5.98 11.10
N GLN A 286 -7.92 6.24 10.01
CA GLN A 286 -7.28 6.49 8.70
C GLN A 286 -6.96 7.97 8.62
N PHE A 287 -5.70 8.35 8.40
CA PHE A 287 -5.28 9.74 8.48
C PHE A 287 -4.40 10.14 7.31
N ALA A 288 -4.57 11.38 6.87
CA ALA A 288 -3.52 12.13 6.20
C ALA A 288 -3.43 13.53 6.81
N LEU A 289 -2.38 13.80 7.58
CA LEU A 289 -2.09 15.10 8.19
C LEU A 289 -1.25 15.94 7.23
N VAL A 290 -1.70 17.16 6.94
CA VAL A 290 -1.08 18.12 6.02
C VAL A 290 -0.59 19.32 6.82
N LEU A 291 0.72 19.59 6.79
CA LEU A 291 1.37 20.67 7.53
C LEU A 291 2.15 21.60 6.57
N PRO A 292 1.46 22.56 5.93
CA PRO A 292 2.09 23.41 4.90
C PRO A 292 3.28 24.23 5.42
N ASP A 293 3.21 24.72 6.65
CA ASP A 293 4.26 25.57 7.25
C ASP A 293 5.56 24.77 7.53
N HIS A 294 5.46 23.44 7.63
CA HIS A 294 6.60 22.53 7.84
C HIS A 294 7.02 21.78 6.58
N ASP A 295 6.26 21.97 5.49
CA ASP A 295 6.32 21.17 4.28
C ASP A 295 6.28 19.65 4.55
N LEU A 296 5.45 19.24 5.53
CA LEU A 296 5.44 17.90 6.13
C LEU A 296 4.06 17.24 5.98
N VAL A 297 4.07 15.94 5.71
CA VAL A 297 2.87 15.10 5.58
C VAL A 297 3.07 13.80 6.36
N ILE A 298 2.01 13.36 7.03
CA ILE A 298 1.92 12.04 7.67
C ILE A 298 0.67 11.33 7.15
N ALA A 299 0.85 10.24 6.41
CA ALA A 299 -0.22 9.34 6.00
C ALA A 299 -0.19 8.08 6.87
N TYR A 300 -1.34 7.65 7.37
CA TYR A 300 -1.45 6.55 8.32
C TYR A 300 -2.75 5.78 8.14
N GLN A 301 -2.66 4.47 8.31
CA GLN A 301 -3.79 3.55 8.35
C GLN A 301 -3.66 2.71 9.63
N GLY A 302 -4.75 2.52 10.35
CA GLY A 302 -4.78 1.73 11.59
C GLY A 302 -6.19 1.29 11.97
N ALA A 303 -6.38 0.83 13.20
CA ALA A 303 -7.68 0.41 13.71
C ALA A 303 -7.86 0.75 15.19
N THR A 304 -8.25 2.00 15.47
CA THR A 304 -8.51 2.49 16.83
C THR A 304 -9.68 3.48 16.90
N LEU A 305 -10.42 3.46 18.02
CA LEU A 305 -11.35 4.53 18.38
C LEU A 305 -10.69 5.66 19.17
N ASP A 306 -9.53 5.40 19.79
CA ASP A 306 -8.71 6.43 20.43
C ASP A 306 -7.81 7.11 19.40
N THR A 307 -8.46 7.80 18.46
CA THR A 307 -7.76 8.53 17.41
C THR A 307 -7.07 9.80 17.94
N GLN A 308 -7.45 10.27 19.14
CA GLN A 308 -6.75 11.35 19.84
C GLN A 308 -5.36 10.89 20.29
N ALA A 309 -5.18 9.65 20.73
CA ALA A 309 -3.86 9.08 21.00
C ALA A 309 -3.00 8.96 19.73
N THR A 310 -3.58 8.62 18.57
CA THR A 310 -2.86 8.67 17.28
C THR A 310 -2.34 10.08 16.98
N LEU A 311 -3.20 11.10 17.13
CA LEU A 311 -2.80 12.50 16.93
C LEU A 311 -1.73 12.93 17.94
N ARG A 312 -1.81 12.46 19.19
CA ARG A 312 -0.77 12.71 20.20
C ARG A 312 0.59 12.14 19.80
N ALA A 313 0.62 10.96 19.16
CA ALA A 313 1.84 10.41 18.61
C ALA A 313 2.38 11.27 17.46
N PHE A 314 1.52 11.73 16.55
CA PHE A 314 1.90 12.65 15.47
C PHE A 314 2.45 13.97 15.99
N TRP A 315 1.80 14.60 16.96
CA TRP A 315 2.28 15.88 17.50
C TRP A 315 3.58 15.76 18.30
N ALA A 316 3.83 14.62 18.95
CA ALA A 316 5.14 14.36 19.56
C ALA A 316 6.25 14.25 18.50
N PHE A 317 5.95 13.62 17.36
CA PHE A 317 6.86 13.57 16.21
C PHE A 317 7.09 14.97 15.61
N VAL A 318 6.03 15.74 15.36
CA VAL A 318 6.14 17.11 14.83
C VAL A 318 7.00 17.97 15.75
N ALA A 319 6.77 17.93 17.07
CA ALA A 319 7.60 18.68 18.03
C ALA A 319 9.08 18.29 17.98
N ALA A 320 9.41 17.02 17.70
CA ALA A 320 10.79 16.58 17.52
C ALA A 320 11.42 17.15 16.23
N VAL A 321 10.64 17.24 15.14
CA VAL A 321 11.07 17.89 13.89
C VAL A 321 11.30 19.39 14.11
N GLU A 322 10.41 20.08 14.82
CA GLU A 322 10.57 21.51 15.15
C GLU A 322 11.84 21.79 15.97
N VAL A 323 12.15 20.92 16.94
CA VAL A 323 13.38 21.02 17.73
C VAL A 323 14.61 20.83 16.83
N ALA A 324 14.57 19.90 15.87
CA ALA A 324 15.64 19.70 14.91
C ALA A 324 15.81 20.90 13.97
N ASP A 325 14.71 21.45 13.45
CA ASP A 325 14.74 22.66 12.61
C ASP A 325 15.33 23.85 13.36
N ALA A 326 14.91 24.06 14.62
CA ALA A 326 15.46 25.11 15.48
C ALA A 326 16.95 24.94 15.78
N ALA A 327 17.46 23.70 15.75
CA ALA A 327 18.88 23.39 15.90
C ALA A 327 19.69 23.60 14.60
N GLY A 328 19.05 23.85 13.45
CA GLY A 328 19.72 23.98 12.15
C GLY A 328 19.66 22.71 11.28
N GLY A 329 18.69 21.83 11.54
CA GLY A 329 18.49 20.55 10.87
C GLY A 329 18.87 19.36 11.75
N ALA A 330 18.57 18.14 11.29
CA ALA A 330 18.81 16.90 12.03
C ALA A 330 20.29 16.66 12.42
N ASP A 331 21.23 17.41 11.81
CA ASP A 331 22.67 17.11 11.85
C ASP A 331 23.54 18.23 12.47
N ALA A 332 22.96 19.13 13.27
CA ALA A 332 23.69 20.26 13.88
C ALA A 332 24.85 19.87 14.84
N ALA A 333 25.10 18.58 15.05
CA ALA A 333 26.19 18.04 15.88
C ALA A 333 27.21 17.14 15.15
N THR A 334 27.12 16.91 13.83
CA THR A 334 28.06 16.03 13.11
C THR A 334 28.80 16.80 12.00
N PRO A 335 30.15 16.87 11.98
CA PRO A 335 30.86 17.49 10.87
C PRO A 335 30.63 16.69 9.60
N ALA A 336 30.34 17.38 8.50
CA ALA A 336 30.17 16.83 7.16
C ALA A 336 31.20 15.71 6.86
N ALA A 337 30.74 14.47 6.79
CA ALA A 337 31.53 13.37 6.27
C ALA A 337 31.67 13.56 4.76
N THR A 338 32.80 14.12 4.33
CA THR A 338 33.22 14.07 2.94
C THR A 338 33.63 12.63 2.62
N GLY A 339 32.74 11.84 2.00
CA GLY A 339 33.08 10.50 1.53
C GLY A 339 31.92 9.70 0.96
N ALA A 340 32.03 9.40 -0.34
CA ALA A 340 31.34 8.37 -1.14
C ALA A 340 29.81 8.41 -1.28
N ASP A 341 29.37 8.56 -2.54
CA ASP A 341 28.02 8.34 -3.07
C ASP A 341 27.48 6.93 -2.76
N THR A 342 26.90 6.74 -1.58
CA THR A 342 25.89 5.69 -1.37
C THR A 342 24.55 6.38 -1.28
N ALA A 343 23.63 6.11 -2.21
CA ALA A 343 22.27 6.62 -2.15
C ALA A 343 21.67 6.29 -0.76
N PRO A 344 21.27 7.28 0.05
CA PRO A 344 20.74 7.02 1.38
C PRO A 344 19.43 6.23 1.27
N THR A 345 19.43 4.98 1.73
CA THR A 345 18.22 4.16 1.82
C THR A 345 17.30 4.71 2.91
N VAL A 346 16.01 4.88 2.61
CA VAL A 346 14.99 5.15 3.63
C VAL A 346 15.02 4.03 4.67
N PRO A 347 15.11 4.34 5.98
CA PRO A 347 15.00 3.31 7.00
C PRO A 347 13.61 2.69 6.91
N THR A 348 13.54 1.43 6.51
CA THR A 348 12.40 0.57 6.83
C THR A 348 12.66 0.03 8.24
N ALA A 349 11.76 0.30 9.20
CA ALA A 349 11.91 -0.25 10.54
C ALA A 349 12.13 -1.79 10.48
N PRO A 350 12.89 -2.39 11.41
CA PRO A 350 13.00 -3.84 11.52
C PRO A 350 11.63 -4.44 11.90
N THR A 351 10.83 -4.70 10.88
CA THR A 351 9.44 -5.16 10.91
C THR A 351 9.29 -6.56 11.50
N ALA A 352 10.27 -7.44 11.26
CA ALA A 352 10.16 -8.86 11.63
C ALA A 352 9.94 -9.13 13.13
N ALA A 353 10.55 -8.34 14.03
CA ALA A 353 10.41 -8.55 15.47
C ALA A 353 9.10 -7.99 16.05
N LEU A 354 8.59 -6.89 15.47
CA LEU A 354 7.32 -6.27 15.86
C LEU A 354 6.12 -7.03 15.27
N ASP A 355 6.23 -7.52 14.03
CA ASP A 355 5.18 -8.24 13.32
C ASP A 355 4.87 -9.61 13.95
N ALA A 356 5.88 -10.35 14.41
CA ALA A 356 5.66 -11.66 15.04
C ALA A 356 4.97 -11.56 16.42
N ALA A 357 5.10 -10.41 17.09
CA ALA A 357 4.57 -10.16 18.43
C ALA A 357 3.13 -9.58 18.43
N ARG A 358 2.71 -8.90 17.35
CA ARG A 358 1.46 -8.11 17.28
C ARG A 358 0.16 -8.91 17.48
N ASP A 359 0.12 -10.17 17.07
CA ASP A 359 -1.12 -10.97 17.09
C ASP A 359 -1.03 -12.15 18.06
N GLY A 360 -0.24 -11.97 19.11
CA GLY A 360 -0.16 -12.89 20.22
C GLY A 360 -1.02 -12.47 21.41
N TRP A 361 -0.99 -13.28 22.45
CA TRP A 361 -1.86 -13.03 23.61
C TRP A 361 -1.58 -11.74 24.38
N ALA A 362 -0.33 -11.25 24.38
CA ALA A 362 0.00 -9.99 25.05
C ALA A 362 -0.70 -8.79 24.40
N GLU A 363 -0.93 -8.86 23.08
CA GLU A 363 -1.57 -7.81 22.29
C GLU A 363 -3.07 -7.97 22.24
N ARG A 364 -3.57 -9.21 22.26
CA ARG A 364 -5.00 -9.49 22.45
C ARG A 364 -5.60 -8.71 23.63
N ASP A 365 -4.84 -8.58 24.72
CA ASP A 365 -5.30 -7.86 25.91
C ASP A 365 -5.21 -6.32 25.77
N ARG A 366 -4.51 -5.82 24.75
CA ARG A 366 -4.49 -4.38 24.38
C ARG A 366 -5.56 -4.01 23.37
N LEU A 367 -5.95 -4.95 22.51
CA LEU A 367 -7.03 -4.77 21.55
C LEU A 367 -8.39 -4.84 22.25
N THR A 368 -9.31 -3.97 21.83
CA THR A 368 -10.69 -4.02 22.30
C THR A 368 -11.38 -5.20 21.63
N ILE A 369 -12.33 -5.86 22.29
CA ILE A 369 -13.13 -6.91 21.64
C ILE A 369 -14.60 -6.62 21.90
N SER A 370 -15.34 -6.40 20.82
CA SER A 370 -16.79 -6.24 20.84
C SER A 370 -17.45 -7.57 20.42
N PRO A 371 -18.12 -8.27 21.35
CA PRO A 371 -18.85 -9.50 21.02
C PRO A 371 -20.11 -9.21 20.19
N ASP A 372 -20.71 -8.03 20.35
CA ASP A 372 -21.82 -7.57 19.51
C ASP A 372 -21.30 -6.51 18.52
N PRO A 373 -21.74 -6.51 17.24
CA PRO A 373 -22.72 -7.40 16.60
C PRO A 373 -22.08 -8.65 15.93
N PHE A 374 -21.13 -9.35 16.58
CA PHE A 374 -20.46 -10.49 15.95
C PHE A 374 -21.35 -11.73 15.91
N ASP A 375 -21.62 -12.26 14.72
CA ASP A 375 -22.37 -13.52 14.57
C ASP A 375 -21.49 -14.72 14.96
N VAL A 376 -21.94 -15.47 15.98
CA VAL A 376 -21.29 -16.68 16.47
C VAL A 376 -22.02 -17.96 16.05
N ALA A 377 -23.12 -17.86 15.30
CA ALA A 377 -23.94 -19.00 14.91
C ALA A 377 -23.19 -19.94 13.94
N GLY A 378 -22.74 -21.09 14.44
CA GLY A 378 -21.95 -22.04 13.65
C GLY A 378 -20.43 -21.80 13.69
N LEU A 379 -19.98 -20.90 14.58
CA LEU A 379 -18.57 -20.72 14.88
C LEU A 379 -17.97 -22.00 15.48
N ALA A 380 -16.88 -22.49 14.89
CA ALA A 380 -16.12 -23.63 15.40
C ALA A 380 -14.62 -23.47 15.12
N LEU A 381 -13.78 -23.97 16.02
CA LEU A 381 -12.32 -23.96 15.87
C LEU A 381 -11.76 -25.35 16.21
N ASP A 382 -11.47 -26.12 15.17
CA ASP A 382 -11.03 -27.51 15.27
C ASP A 382 -9.53 -27.64 15.00
N ASP A 383 -8.88 -28.62 15.64
CA ASP A 383 -7.48 -28.93 15.34
C ASP A 383 -7.34 -29.58 13.95
N ALA A 384 -6.28 -29.22 13.21
CA ALA A 384 -5.93 -29.78 11.91
C ALA A 384 -4.45 -30.23 11.88
N ALA A 385 -4.01 -30.91 10.82
CA ALA A 385 -2.65 -31.45 10.72
C ALA A 385 -1.56 -30.38 10.89
N ASP A 386 -1.75 -29.21 10.29
CA ASP A 386 -0.76 -28.11 10.25
C ASP A 386 -1.25 -26.84 10.98
N GLY A 387 -2.18 -26.99 11.93
CA GLY A 387 -2.74 -25.86 12.69
C GLY A 387 -4.20 -26.07 13.07
N TRP A 388 -5.10 -25.24 12.54
CA TRP A 388 -6.52 -25.26 12.84
C TRP A 388 -7.39 -25.05 11.62
N ARG A 389 -8.66 -25.43 11.76
CA ARG A 389 -9.74 -25.10 10.83
C ARG A 389 -10.77 -24.27 11.55
N LEU A 390 -11.00 -23.05 11.07
CA LEU A 390 -11.98 -22.12 11.60
C LEU A 390 -13.23 -22.15 10.72
N ALA A 391 -14.37 -22.53 11.27
CA ALA A 391 -15.66 -22.29 10.64
C ALA A 391 -16.18 -20.94 11.12
N LEU A 392 -16.38 -20.00 10.19
CA LEU A 392 -16.76 -18.63 10.49
C LEU A 392 -18.10 -18.26 9.82
N PRO A 393 -19.10 -17.74 10.56
CA PRO A 393 -20.41 -17.41 10.00
C PRO A 393 -20.32 -16.36 8.88
N GLY A 394 -21.10 -16.54 7.81
CA GLY A 394 -21.10 -15.65 6.64
C GLY A 394 -19.85 -15.73 5.73
N VAL A 395 -18.82 -16.48 6.14
CA VAL A 395 -17.55 -16.61 5.42
C VAL A 395 -17.29 -18.06 4.98
N GLY A 396 -17.45 -19.03 5.88
CA GLY A 396 -17.19 -20.45 5.61
C GLY A 396 -15.98 -21.00 6.36
N SER A 397 -15.36 -22.06 5.83
CA SER A 397 -14.24 -22.75 6.46
C SER A 397 -12.89 -22.16 6.00
N LEU A 398 -12.09 -21.69 6.94
CA LEU A 398 -10.78 -21.07 6.73
C LEU A 398 -9.67 -21.95 7.31
N PRO A 399 -8.56 -22.17 6.59
CA PRO A 399 -7.33 -22.69 7.18
C PRO A 399 -6.70 -21.65 8.12
N VAL A 400 -6.06 -22.10 9.18
CA VAL A 400 -5.33 -21.25 10.13
C VAL A 400 -4.03 -21.94 10.50
N GLY A 401 -2.91 -21.29 10.22
CA GLY A 401 -1.57 -21.75 10.60
C GLY A 401 -0.90 -20.83 11.64
N PRO A 402 0.32 -21.17 12.08
CA PRO A 402 1.12 -20.33 12.99
C PRO A 402 1.69 -19.06 12.33
N PHE A 403 1.64 -19.00 11.00
CA PHE A 403 2.06 -17.87 10.18
C PHE A 403 0.84 -17.25 9.49
N TRP A 404 0.95 -15.97 9.12
CA TRP A 404 -0.07 -15.29 8.34
C TRP A 404 -0.27 -15.98 6.99
N GLN A 405 -1.51 -16.39 6.72
CA GLN A 405 -1.91 -16.97 5.44
C GLN A 405 -3.01 -16.11 4.83
N GLU A 406 -2.86 -15.72 3.57
CA GLU A 406 -3.88 -14.97 2.85
C GLU A 406 -4.90 -15.91 2.19
N ILE A 407 -6.17 -15.55 2.29
CA ILE A 407 -7.31 -16.35 1.87
C ILE A 407 -8.30 -15.45 1.14
N THR A 408 -8.70 -15.94 -0.02
CA THR A 408 -9.74 -15.33 -0.83
C THR A 408 -11.06 -16.04 -0.59
N VAL A 409 -12.09 -15.30 -0.22
CA VAL A 409 -13.45 -15.85 -0.08
C VAL A 409 -14.37 -15.19 -1.09
N GLU A 410 -14.70 -15.92 -2.15
CA GLU A 410 -15.65 -15.48 -3.16
C GLU A 410 -17.06 -15.29 -2.57
N GLY A 411 -17.81 -14.37 -3.15
CA GLY A 411 -19.16 -14.00 -2.75
C GLY A 411 -20.03 -13.60 -3.93
N PRO A 412 -21.35 -13.52 -3.71
CA PRO A 412 -22.27 -13.07 -4.75
C PRO A 412 -21.98 -11.60 -5.13
N ALA A 413 -22.48 -11.19 -6.29
CA ALA A 413 -22.59 -9.77 -6.62
C ALA A 413 -23.45 -9.06 -5.56
N VAL A 414 -23.11 -7.81 -5.24
CA VAL A 414 -23.85 -6.97 -4.29
C VAL A 414 -24.71 -5.98 -5.08
N ASP A 415 -25.88 -5.60 -4.57
CA ASP A 415 -26.80 -4.68 -5.25
C ASP A 415 -26.09 -3.39 -5.69
N GLY A 416 -26.10 -3.12 -7.00
CA GLY A 416 -25.48 -1.92 -7.60
C GLY A 416 -24.09 -2.13 -8.22
N ALA A 417 -23.49 -3.31 -8.09
CA ALA A 417 -22.27 -3.69 -8.82
C ALA A 417 -22.53 -4.94 -9.68
N PRO A 418 -22.20 -4.93 -10.99
CA PRO A 418 -22.48 -6.06 -11.88
C PRO A 418 -21.58 -7.29 -11.64
N ASP A 419 -20.46 -7.11 -10.92
CA ASP A 419 -19.43 -8.11 -10.73
C ASP A 419 -19.58 -8.89 -9.42
N ALA A 420 -19.06 -10.12 -9.41
CA ALA A 420 -18.88 -10.88 -8.17
C ALA A 420 -18.03 -10.09 -7.16
N THR A 421 -18.20 -10.38 -5.87
CA THR A 421 -17.43 -9.73 -4.81
C THR A 421 -16.64 -10.74 -4.00
N HIS A 422 -15.65 -10.28 -3.24
CA HIS A 422 -14.83 -11.17 -2.43
C HIS A 422 -14.37 -10.53 -1.13
N LEU A 423 -13.92 -11.36 -0.19
CA LEU A 423 -13.18 -10.94 1.00
C LEU A 423 -11.70 -11.27 0.84
N ARG A 424 -10.86 -10.44 1.48
CA ARG A 424 -9.40 -10.60 1.53
C ARG A 424 -8.93 -10.87 2.92
N LEU A 425 -9.17 -12.09 3.36
CA LEU A 425 -8.89 -12.47 4.73
C LEU A 425 -7.43 -12.89 4.85
N SER A 426 -6.82 -12.59 5.99
CA SER A 426 -5.60 -13.24 6.43
C SER A 426 -5.83 -13.86 7.79
N THR A 427 -5.31 -15.06 8.02
CA THR A 427 -5.47 -15.79 9.27
C THR A 427 -4.13 -16.13 9.89
N ARG A 428 -4.06 -16.06 11.22
CA ARG A 428 -2.92 -16.52 12.03
C ARG A 428 -3.43 -17.05 13.37
N GLY A 429 -2.84 -18.13 13.88
CA GLY A 429 -3.16 -18.70 15.18
C GLY A 429 -1.94 -18.93 16.08
N GLU A 430 -2.15 -18.86 17.39
CA GLU A 430 -1.17 -19.15 18.43
C GLU A 430 -1.75 -20.12 19.47
N ARG A 431 -0.96 -21.10 19.92
CA ARG A 431 -1.29 -22.00 21.02
C ARG A 431 -0.46 -21.69 22.26
N ARG A 432 -1.08 -21.67 23.43
CA ARG A 432 -0.40 -21.65 24.72
C ARG A 432 -0.15 -23.05 25.28
N ASP A 433 0.77 -23.14 26.24
CA ASP A 433 1.09 -24.37 26.97
C ASP A 433 -0.13 -24.99 27.69
N ASP A 434 -1.11 -24.17 28.07
CA ASP A 434 -2.37 -24.62 28.70
C ASP A 434 -3.39 -25.20 27.69
N GLY A 435 -3.02 -25.27 26.41
CA GLY A 435 -3.85 -25.80 25.34
C GLY A 435 -4.82 -24.79 24.72
N SER A 436 -4.93 -23.58 25.26
CA SER A 436 -5.75 -22.52 24.67
C SER A 436 -5.19 -22.04 23.33
N VAL A 437 -6.10 -21.60 22.45
CA VAL A 437 -5.79 -21.16 21.10
C VAL A 437 -6.37 -19.77 20.86
N LEU A 438 -5.57 -18.88 20.28
CA LEU A 438 -5.96 -17.56 19.80
C LEU A 438 -5.85 -17.55 18.28
N VAL A 439 -6.82 -16.99 17.59
CA VAL A 439 -6.82 -16.81 16.14
C VAL A 439 -7.23 -15.38 15.80
N HIS A 440 -6.45 -14.74 14.93
CA HIS A 440 -6.81 -13.48 14.30
C HIS A 440 -7.26 -13.74 12.86
N VAL A 441 -8.37 -13.11 12.46
CA VAL A 441 -8.88 -13.08 11.09
C VAL A 441 -8.97 -11.63 10.66
N VAL A 442 -8.09 -11.20 9.77
CA VAL A 442 -7.98 -9.80 9.35
C VAL A 442 -8.52 -9.67 7.94
N ASP A 443 -9.44 -8.74 7.68
CA ASP A 443 -9.72 -8.33 6.30
C ASP A 443 -8.67 -7.30 5.88
N THR A 444 -7.74 -7.72 5.03
CA THR A 444 -6.57 -6.91 4.62
C THR A 444 -6.92 -5.76 3.68
N THR A 445 -8.17 -5.65 3.24
CA THR A 445 -8.71 -4.51 2.49
C THR A 445 -9.50 -3.54 3.34
N SER A 446 -9.57 -3.73 4.66
CA SER A 446 -10.26 -2.83 5.58
C SER A 446 -9.52 -2.75 6.91
N PRO A 447 -9.90 -1.83 7.83
CA PRO A 447 -9.27 -1.78 9.14
C PRO A 447 -9.79 -2.87 10.10
N HIS A 448 -10.56 -3.85 9.62
CA HIS A 448 -11.31 -4.75 10.47
C HIS A 448 -10.64 -6.11 10.66
N ARG A 449 -10.64 -6.55 11.91
CA ARG A 449 -10.21 -7.88 12.32
C ARG A 449 -11.19 -8.49 13.32
N ALA A 450 -11.38 -9.79 13.19
CA ALA A 450 -12.05 -10.62 14.18
C ALA A 450 -11.02 -11.39 15.01
N ILE A 451 -11.31 -11.55 16.29
CA ILE A 451 -10.48 -12.28 17.23
C ILE A 451 -11.28 -13.46 17.75
N VAL A 452 -10.76 -14.67 17.54
CA VAL A 452 -11.38 -15.94 17.96
C VAL A 452 -10.49 -16.61 19.00
N ARG A 453 -11.09 -17.09 20.07
CA ARG A 453 -10.40 -17.81 21.15
C ARG A 453 -11.07 -19.13 21.42
N ARG A 454 -10.28 -20.18 21.56
CA ARG A 454 -10.69 -21.44 22.20
C ARG A 454 -9.97 -21.59 23.53
N ASP A 455 -10.70 -21.67 24.62
CA ASP A 455 -10.11 -21.87 25.95
C ASP A 455 -9.69 -23.33 26.19
N ALA A 456 -9.04 -23.60 27.33
CA ALA A 456 -8.58 -24.94 27.70
C ALA A 456 -9.73 -25.96 27.90
N SER A 457 -10.98 -25.51 28.07
CA SER A 457 -12.16 -26.39 28.14
C SER A 457 -12.71 -26.75 26.75
N GLY A 458 -12.21 -26.10 25.70
CA GLY A 458 -12.70 -26.24 24.33
C GLY A 458 -13.79 -25.24 23.95
N ALA A 459 -14.19 -24.33 24.84
CA ALA A 459 -15.21 -23.33 24.52
C ALA A 459 -14.64 -22.27 23.57
N VAL A 460 -15.37 -21.99 22.48
CA VAL A 460 -14.98 -21.02 21.46
C VAL A 460 -15.75 -19.71 21.65
N GLN A 461 -15.04 -18.59 21.57
CA GLN A 461 -15.58 -17.24 21.66
C GLN A 461 -14.98 -16.39 20.54
N ALA A 462 -15.75 -15.46 19.99
CA ALA A 462 -15.26 -14.51 18.99
C ALA A 462 -15.87 -13.13 19.19
N GLY A 463 -15.21 -12.13 18.60
CA GLY A 463 -15.72 -10.77 18.51
C GLY A 463 -14.91 -9.96 17.50
N TRP A 464 -15.46 -8.82 17.11
CA TRP A 464 -14.71 -7.83 16.33
C TRP A 464 -13.73 -7.10 17.25
N HIS A 465 -12.53 -6.76 16.76
CA HIS A 465 -11.74 -5.72 17.44
C HIS A 465 -12.49 -4.39 17.39
N LEU A 466 -12.87 -4.01 16.17
CA LEU A 466 -13.75 -2.90 15.86
C LEU A 466 -14.76 -3.37 14.81
N PRO A 467 -16.08 -3.29 15.07
CA PRO A 467 -17.07 -3.75 14.11
C PRO A 467 -17.13 -2.83 12.88
N PRO A 468 -17.32 -3.38 11.67
CA PRO A 468 -17.56 -2.58 10.47
C PRO A 468 -18.75 -1.65 10.60
N LEU A 469 -18.68 -0.48 9.96
CA LEU A 469 -19.86 0.39 9.83
C LEU A 469 -20.87 -0.25 8.87
N GLY A 470 -22.08 -0.51 9.36
CA GLY A 470 -23.20 -0.97 8.53
C GLY A 470 -23.31 -2.48 8.30
N GLY A 471 -22.64 -3.33 9.11
CA GLY A 471 -22.82 -4.79 9.04
C GLY A 471 -21.66 -5.60 9.62
N GLY A 472 -21.48 -6.81 9.11
CA GLY A 472 -20.36 -7.71 9.36
C GLY A 472 -19.51 -7.94 8.11
N TRP A 473 -19.15 -9.20 7.86
CA TRP A 473 -18.30 -9.59 6.73
C TRP A 473 -18.87 -9.19 5.36
N GLU A 474 -20.19 -9.19 5.20
CA GLU A 474 -20.85 -8.77 3.96
C GLU A 474 -20.56 -7.32 3.57
N ALA A 475 -20.40 -6.43 4.55
CA ALA A 475 -20.11 -5.01 4.31
C ALA A 475 -18.64 -4.77 3.91
N LEU A 476 -17.76 -5.74 4.17
CA LEU A 476 -16.33 -5.68 3.85
C LEU A 476 -16.00 -6.26 2.48
N ARG A 477 -16.99 -6.79 1.76
CA ARG A 477 -16.77 -7.37 0.43
C ARG A 477 -16.39 -6.29 -0.56
N VAL A 478 -15.40 -6.62 -1.39
CA VAL A 478 -14.85 -5.72 -2.41
C VAL A 478 -15.16 -6.25 -3.81
N PRO A 479 -15.36 -5.40 -4.82
CA PRO A 479 -15.60 -5.83 -6.20
C PRO A 479 -14.50 -6.76 -6.73
N ALA A 480 -14.83 -7.72 -7.61
CA ALA A 480 -13.83 -8.56 -8.27
C ALA A 480 -12.84 -7.77 -9.16
N SER A 481 -13.20 -6.55 -9.57
CA SER A 481 -12.35 -5.63 -10.33
C SER A 481 -11.24 -4.98 -9.50
N VAL A 482 -11.27 -5.11 -8.17
CA VAL A 482 -10.15 -4.73 -7.31
C VAL A 482 -8.97 -5.62 -7.63
N PRO A 483 -7.78 -5.08 -8.03
CA PRO A 483 -6.76 -5.88 -8.67
C PRO A 483 -6.36 -7.10 -7.83
N ARG A 484 -6.81 -8.28 -8.25
CA ARG A 484 -5.99 -9.49 -8.24
C ARG A 484 -5.37 -9.55 -9.59
N ILE A 485 -4.05 -9.45 -9.67
CA ILE A 485 -3.40 -10.16 -10.75
C ILE A 485 -3.25 -11.60 -10.26
N ALA A 486 -4.35 -12.35 -10.33
CA ALA A 486 -4.33 -13.79 -10.19
C ALA A 486 -4.17 -14.37 -11.60
N THR A 487 -3.16 -15.20 -11.76
CA THR A 487 -2.86 -15.80 -13.05
C THR A 487 -2.46 -17.26 -12.86
N SER A 488 -2.77 -18.11 -13.84
CA SER A 488 -2.38 -19.51 -13.79
C SER A 488 -0.99 -19.72 -14.36
N ALA A 489 -0.23 -20.64 -13.75
CA ALA A 489 1.05 -21.13 -14.25
C ALA A 489 1.12 -22.65 -14.09
N SER A 490 1.94 -23.28 -14.93
CA SER A 490 2.31 -24.69 -14.77
C SER A 490 3.71 -24.87 -14.20
N ALA A 491 4.53 -23.82 -14.24
CA ALA A 491 5.82 -23.77 -13.59
C ALA A 491 6.27 -22.31 -13.35
N VAL A 492 7.15 -22.12 -12.36
CA VAL A 492 7.80 -20.84 -12.06
C VAL A 492 9.31 -20.96 -12.27
N LEU A 493 9.90 -20.07 -13.06
CA LEU A 493 11.34 -20.01 -13.32
C LEU A 493 11.90 -18.78 -12.63
N LEU A 494 12.87 -18.97 -11.73
CA LEU A 494 13.40 -17.93 -10.87
C LEU A 494 14.82 -17.57 -11.31
N ASP A 495 15.12 -16.30 -11.54
CA ASP A 495 16.52 -15.86 -11.43
C ASP A 495 16.98 -15.90 -9.96
N MET A 496 18.29 -15.74 -9.75
CA MET A 496 18.92 -15.74 -8.44
C MET A 496 19.32 -14.34 -7.96
N ASP A 497 20.17 -13.65 -8.73
CA ASP A 497 20.86 -12.44 -8.27
C ASP A 497 19.93 -11.25 -8.44
N GLY A 498 19.66 -10.50 -7.38
CA GLY A 498 18.67 -9.41 -7.38
C GLY A 498 17.21 -9.89 -7.32
N THR A 499 16.96 -11.17 -7.59
CA THR A 499 15.61 -11.79 -7.53
C THR A 499 15.37 -12.57 -6.22
N LEU A 500 16.24 -13.53 -5.88
CA LEU A 500 16.15 -14.33 -4.64
C LEU A 500 17.20 -13.90 -3.62
N VAL A 501 18.37 -13.48 -4.10
CA VAL A 501 19.55 -13.15 -3.31
C VAL A 501 19.99 -11.74 -3.65
N ASP A 502 20.15 -10.89 -2.64
CA ASP A 502 20.86 -9.64 -2.79
C ASP A 502 22.38 -9.92 -2.77
N SER A 503 22.99 -9.83 -3.95
CA SER A 503 24.43 -9.97 -4.16
C SER A 503 25.09 -8.67 -4.64
N HIS A 504 24.35 -7.56 -4.64
CA HIS A 504 24.73 -6.31 -5.29
C HIS A 504 26.06 -5.78 -4.74
N ALA A 505 26.19 -5.72 -3.42
CA ALA A 505 27.38 -5.20 -2.74
C ALA A 505 28.69 -5.95 -3.07
N VAL A 506 28.61 -7.26 -3.36
CA VAL A 506 29.78 -8.07 -3.75
C VAL A 506 30.09 -7.89 -5.23
N VAL A 507 29.06 -7.99 -6.08
CA VAL A 507 29.19 -7.86 -7.53
C VAL A 507 29.72 -6.49 -7.91
N GLU A 508 29.09 -5.41 -7.42
CA GLU A 508 29.50 -4.04 -7.76
C GLU A 508 30.92 -3.72 -7.32
N ARG A 509 31.32 -4.18 -6.11
CA ARG A 509 32.68 -3.96 -5.59
C ARG A 509 33.73 -4.61 -6.49
N LEU A 510 33.53 -5.87 -6.88
CA LEU A 510 34.50 -6.61 -7.68
C LEU A 510 34.55 -6.09 -9.12
N TRP A 511 33.40 -5.78 -9.71
CA TRP A 511 33.35 -5.19 -11.05
C TRP A 511 33.86 -3.76 -11.12
N THR A 512 33.68 -2.96 -10.06
CA THR A 512 34.29 -1.63 -9.93
C THR A 512 35.80 -1.75 -9.89
N GLN A 513 36.35 -2.65 -9.07
CA GLN A 513 37.80 -2.88 -9.02
C GLN A 513 38.35 -3.37 -10.36
N TRP A 514 37.69 -4.35 -10.98
CA TRP A 514 38.06 -4.84 -12.31
C TRP A 514 38.07 -3.71 -13.36
N SER A 515 37.08 -2.80 -13.30
CA SER A 515 36.99 -1.64 -14.20
C SER A 515 38.18 -0.70 -14.03
N LEU A 516 38.53 -0.36 -12.78
CA LEU A 516 39.66 0.51 -12.47
C LEU A 516 40.98 -0.11 -12.96
N ASP A 517 41.17 -1.41 -12.75
CA ASP A 517 42.38 -2.12 -13.18
C ASP A 517 42.55 -2.14 -14.70
N HIS A 518 41.44 -2.05 -15.44
CA HIS A 518 41.42 -2.07 -16.90
C HIS A 518 41.22 -0.70 -17.55
N GLY A 519 41.15 0.39 -16.76
CA GLY A 519 40.93 1.74 -17.27
C GLY A 519 39.55 1.93 -17.92
N VAL A 520 38.56 1.15 -17.49
CA VAL A 520 37.15 1.27 -17.91
C VAL A 520 36.40 2.09 -16.86
N ASP A 521 35.48 2.95 -17.30
CA ASP A 521 34.60 3.69 -16.40
C ASP A 521 33.69 2.73 -15.60
N PRO A 522 33.77 2.71 -14.25
CA PRO A 522 32.93 1.84 -13.43
C PRO A 522 31.43 2.02 -13.68
N ALA A 523 30.96 3.26 -13.87
CA ALA A 523 29.53 3.52 -14.10
C ALA A 523 29.04 2.84 -15.38
N ARG A 524 29.85 2.88 -16.45
CA ARG A 524 29.58 2.16 -17.69
C ARG A 524 29.58 0.64 -17.48
N THR A 525 30.53 0.11 -16.72
CA THR A 525 30.59 -1.33 -16.42
C THR A 525 29.34 -1.81 -15.70
N LEU A 526 28.94 -1.13 -14.61
CA LEU A 526 27.77 -1.51 -13.82
C LEU A 526 26.49 -1.49 -14.65
N SER A 527 26.35 -0.55 -15.60
CA SER A 527 25.20 -0.52 -16.52
C SER A 527 25.09 -1.71 -17.49
N ILE A 528 26.16 -2.51 -17.64
CA ILE A 528 26.25 -3.58 -18.66
C ILE A 528 26.17 -4.97 -18.03
N ILE A 529 26.66 -5.14 -16.79
CA ILE A 529 27.00 -6.46 -16.24
C ILE A 529 25.78 -7.26 -15.74
N HIS A 530 24.71 -6.58 -15.30
CA HIS A 530 23.60 -7.25 -14.62
C HIS A 530 22.84 -8.22 -15.52
N GLY A 531 22.54 -9.40 -14.98
CA GLY A 531 21.82 -10.45 -15.67
C GLY A 531 22.58 -11.10 -16.83
N ARG A 532 23.88 -10.84 -17.02
CA ARG A 532 24.69 -11.38 -18.14
C ARG A 532 25.90 -12.16 -17.63
N GLN A 533 26.38 -13.13 -18.42
CA GLN A 533 27.62 -13.83 -18.10
C GLN A 533 28.83 -12.87 -18.19
N GLY A 534 29.74 -12.97 -17.21
CA GLY A 534 30.80 -11.97 -17.05
C GLY A 534 31.74 -11.86 -18.25
N GLN A 535 32.12 -12.97 -18.90
CA GLN A 535 32.98 -12.92 -20.08
C GLN A 535 32.37 -12.15 -21.26
N ASP A 536 31.03 -12.18 -21.40
CA ASP A 536 30.31 -11.44 -22.44
C ASP A 536 30.27 -9.94 -22.11
N SER A 537 30.07 -9.61 -20.83
CA SER A 537 30.17 -8.23 -20.33
C SER A 537 31.57 -7.65 -20.55
N MET A 538 32.63 -8.42 -20.25
CA MET A 538 34.02 -8.05 -20.53
C MET A 538 34.26 -7.82 -22.03
N ALA A 539 33.71 -8.67 -22.90
CA ALA A 539 33.83 -8.53 -24.35
C ALA A 539 33.16 -7.25 -24.88
N LEU A 540 32.08 -6.77 -24.25
CA LEU A 540 31.44 -5.51 -24.65
C LEU A 540 32.18 -4.27 -24.13
N LEU A 541 32.80 -4.38 -22.95
CA LEU A 541 33.57 -3.29 -22.35
C LEU A 541 34.92 -3.11 -23.04
N LEU A 542 35.54 -4.22 -23.46
CA LEU A 542 36.84 -4.29 -24.14
C LEU A 542 36.74 -5.11 -25.46
N PRO A 543 36.12 -4.55 -26.52
CA PRO A 543 35.79 -5.29 -27.75
C PRO A 543 36.99 -5.73 -28.59
N ASP A 544 38.12 -5.04 -28.48
CA ASP A 544 39.34 -5.36 -29.24
C ASP A 544 40.23 -6.41 -28.54
N ARG A 545 39.79 -6.94 -27.38
CA ARG A 545 40.54 -7.91 -26.57
C ARG A 545 40.26 -9.35 -27.03
N PRO A 546 41.27 -10.23 -27.09
CA PRO A 546 41.04 -11.65 -27.38
C PRO A 546 40.11 -12.31 -26.36
N HIS A 547 39.10 -13.04 -26.83
CA HIS A 547 38.06 -13.65 -25.98
C HIS A 547 38.61 -14.64 -24.94
N GLU A 548 39.71 -15.33 -25.25
CA GLU A 548 40.41 -16.22 -24.32
C GLU A 548 40.86 -15.52 -23.03
N VAL A 549 41.16 -14.22 -23.10
CA VAL A 549 41.54 -13.45 -21.93
C VAL A 549 40.33 -13.12 -21.06
N ASN A 550 39.19 -12.80 -21.67
CA ASN A 550 37.93 -12.60 -20.95
C ASN A 550 37.50 -13.88 -20.22
N LEU A 551 37.67 -15.05 -20.85
CA LEU A 551 37.39 -16.34 -20.21
C LEU A 551 38.29 -16.58 -18.98
N ALA A 552 39.59 -16.32 -19.10
CA ALA A 552 40.54 -16.51 -18.00
C ALA A 552 40.27 -15.56 -16.83
N GLU A 553 39.98 -14.29 -17.10
CA GLU A 553 39.67 -13.32 -16.05
C GLU A 553 38.31 -13.55 -15.41
N ASN A 554 37.30 -13.90 -16.20
CA ASN A 554 36.00 -14.26 -15.66
C ASN A 554 36.11 -15.47 -14.73
N ALA A 555 36.93 -16.48 -15.05
CA ALA A 555 37.18 -17.60 -14.16
C ALA A 555 37.82 -17.17 -12.83
N ALA A 556 38.78 -16.23 -12.85
CA ALA A 556 39.39 -15.69 -11.63
C ALA A 556 38.41 -14.85 -10.80
N MET A 557 37.56 -14.06 -11.47
CA MET A 557 36.54 -13.25 -10.82
C MET A 557 35.46 -14.11 -10.17
N LEU A 558 34.94 -15.12 -10.88
CA LEU A 558 33.98 -16.08 -10.34
C LEU A 558 34.53 -16.83 -9.13
N ALA A 559 35.81 -17.24 -9.16
CA ALA A 559 36.46 -17.86 -8.00
C ALA A 559 36.52 -16.91 -6.79
N THR A 560 36.74 -15.62 -7.02
CA THR A 560 36.75 -14.59 -5.98
C THR A 560 35.35 -14.33 -5.44
N GLU A 561 34.35 -14.18 -6.31
CA GLU A 561 32.93 -14.01 -5.94
C GLU A 561 32.42 -15.20 -5.11
N THR A 562 32.84 -16.42 -5.47
CA THR A 562 32.43 -17.65 -4.77
C THR A 562 33.04 -17.72 -3.36
N ALA A 563 34.24 -17.17 -3.17
CA ALA A 563 34.92 -17.15 -1.87
C ALA A 563 34.46 -15.99 -0.97
N GLN A 564 33.91 -14.91 -1.54
CA GLN A 564 33.51 -13.70 -0.81
C GLN A 564 31.99 -13.54 -0.76
N THR A 565 31.34 -14.19 0.20
CA THR A 565 29.88 -14.11 0.38
C THR A 565 29.45 -13.19 1.53
N GLU A 566 30.35 -12.40 2.10
CA GLU A 566 30.02 -11.43 3.14
C GLU A 566 29.11 -10.33 2.58
N GLY A 567 27.98 -10.09 3.24
CA GLY A 567 26.94 -9.16 2.79
C GLY A 567 25.89 -9.76 1.84
N VAL A 568 26.02 -11.03 1.44
CA VAL A 568 25.01 -11.72 0.64
C VAL A 568 23.85 -12.12 1.55
N VAL A 569 22.66 -11.59 1.27
CA VAL A 569 21.43 -11.82 2.06
C VAL A 569 20.27 -12.22 1.15
N ALA A 570 19.22 -12.81 1.71
CA ALA A 570 18.00 -13.09 0.94
C ALA A 570 17.24 -11.79 0.62
N ILE A 571 16.67 -11.72 -0.57
CA ILE A 571 15.63 -10.71 -0.88
C ILE A 571 14.42 -10.98 0.00
N ALA A 572 13.78 -9.92 0.50
CA ALA A 572 12.61 -10.04 1.37
C ALA A 572 11.51 -10.88 0.69
N GLY A 573 11.00 -11.89 1.41
CA GLY A 573 9.99 -12.84 0.91
C GLY A 573 10.53 -13.99 0.06
N ALA A 574 11.83 -14.03 -0.29
CA ALA A 574 12.38 -15.10 -1.15
C ALA A 574 12.32 -16.48 -0.50
N ALA A 575 12.59 -16.56 0.81
CA ALA A 575 12.47 -17.81 1.57
C ALA A 575 11.02 -18.32 1.60
N ASP A 576 10.06 -17.43 1.81
CA ASP A 576 8.63 -17.76 1.86
C ASP A 576 8.12 -18.19 0.49
N LEU A 577 8.56 -17.52 -0.59
CA LEU A 577 8.22 -17.91 -1.96
C LEU A 577 8.73 -19.33 -2.29
N LEU A 578 9.99 -19.64 -1.96
CA LEU A 578 10.56 -20.97 -2.19
C LEU A 578 9.85 -22.04 -1.34
N ALA A 579 9.54 -21.71 -0.08
CA ALA A 579 8.79 -22.60 0.80
C ALA A 579 7.37 -22.86 0.28
N ALA A 580 6.67 -21.82 -0.20
CA ALA A 580 5.34 -21.93 -0.77
C ALA A 580 5.35 -22.78 -2.05
N LEU A 581 6.28 -22.53 -2.98
CA LEU A 581 6.43 -23.35 -4.20
C LEU A 581 6.65 -24.83 -3.88
N ALA A 582 7.49 -25.12 -2.88
CA ALA A 582 7.76 -26.48 -2.43
C ALA A 582 6.55 -27.12 -1.73
N HIS A 583 5.92 -26.40 -0.80
CA HIS A 583 4.76 -26.86 -0.03
C HIS A 583 3.56 -27.15 -0.94
N GLU A 584 3.27 -26.23 -1.85
CA GLU A 584 2.22 -26.36 -2.84
C GLU A 584 2.61 -27.32 -3.97
N GLY A 585 3.83 -27.85 -4.02
CA GLY A 585 4.29 -28.77 -5.07
C GLY A 585 4.18 -28.20 -6.48
N VAL A 586 4.34 -26.88 -6.64
CA VAL A 586 4.37 -26.21 -7.94
C VAL A 586 5.75 -26.44 -8.57
N PRO A 587 5.88 -26.91 -9.83
CA PRO A 587 7.20 -27.09 -10.44
C PRO A 587 7.96 -25.76 -10.57
N TYR A 588 9.22 -25.73 -10.13
CA TYR A 588 10.06 -24.54 -10.25
C TYR A 588 11.53 -24.86 -10.49
N ALA A 589 12.24 -23.92 -11.11
CA ALA A 589 13.67 -24.04 -11.41
C ALA A 589 14.40 -22.72 -11.18
N LEU A 590 15.68 -22.81 -10.83
CA LEU A 590 16.61 -21.68 -10.86
C LEU A 590 17.18 -21.54 -12.28
N VAL A 591 17.18 -20.33 -12.84
CA VAL A 591 17.77 -20.01 -14.14
C VAL A 591 18.67 -18.78 -14.00
N THR A 592 19.98 -19.02 -13.90
CA THR A 592 20.96 -17.98 -13.54
C THR A 592 22.10 -17.88 -14.55
N SER A 593 22.69 -16.69 -14.67
CA SER A 593 23.94 -16.45 -15.41
C SER A 593 25.19 -16.79 -14.58
N ALA A 594 25.04 -17.22 -13.32
CA ALA A 594 26.11 -17.70 -12.46
C ALA A 594 26.49 -19.16 -12.75
N THR A 595 27.69 -19.58 -12.34
CA THR A 595 28.04 -21.01 -12.29
C THR A 595 27.33 -21.70 -11.13
N THR A 596 27.23 -23.03 -11.19
CA THR A 596 26.62 -23.83 -10.12
C THR A 596 27.31 -23.63 -8.77
N GLU A 597 28.64 -23.51 -8.76
CA GLU A 597 29.42 -23.27 -7.55
C GLU A 597 29.08 -21.92 -6.91
N LEU A 598 29.02 -20.85 -7.73
CA LEU A 598 28.70 -19.51 -7.26
C LEU A 598 27.26 -19.44 -6.77
N ALA A 599 26.31 -20.00 -7.52
CA ALA A 599 24.91 -20.05 -7.13
C ALA A 599 24.71 -20.78 -5.80
N THR A 600 25.36 -21.94 -5.63
CA THR A 600 25.32 -22.70 -4.38
C THR A 600 25.90 -21.92 -3.21
N ALA A 601 27.01 -21.19 -3.41
CA ALA A 601 27.64 -20.39 -2.38
C ALA A 601 26.73 -19.23 -1.94
N ARG A 602 26.12 -18.51 -2.88
CA ARG A 602 25.21 -17.38 -2.62
C ARG A 602 23.93 -17.81 -1.93
N MET A 603 23.26 -18.84 -2.45
CA MET A 603 22.03 -19.36 -1.84
C MET A 603 22.28 -19.85 -0.40
N ARG A 604 23.42 -20.51 -0.15
CA ARG A 604 23.82 -20.91 1.21
C ARG A 604 24.05 -19.71 2.12
N ALA A 605 24.76 -18.67 1.64
CA ALA A 605 25.02 -17.47 2.42
C ALA A 605 23.74 -16.72 2.78
N ALA A 606 22.78 -16.65 1.85
CA ALA A 606 21.45 -16.08 2.05
C ALA A 606 20.51 -16.96 2.90
N GLY A 607 20.92 -18.19 3.27
CA GLY A 607 20.10 -19.11 4.04
C GLY A 607 18.93 -19.73 3.24
N LEU A 608 19.01 -19.73 1.91
CA LEU A 608 17.94 -20.21 1.03
C LEU A 608 18.20 -21.65 0.54
N PRO A 609 17.14 -22.48 0.40
CA PRO A 609 17.27 -23.80 -0.20
C PRO A 609 17.52 -23.70 -1.71
N MET A 610 18.35 -24.60 -2.24
CA MET A 610 18.52 -24.71 -3.70
C MET A 610 17.26 -25.29 -4.36
N PRO A 611 16.74 -24.68 -5.44
CA PRO A 611 15.68 -25.27 -6.25
C PRO A 611 16.06 -26.65 -6.80
N PRO A 612 15.07 -27.54 -7.02
CA PRO A 612 15.32 -28.92 -7.43
C PRO A 612 15.87 -29.04 -8.85
N VAL A 613 15.60 -28.05 -9.69
CA VAL A 613 16.14 -27.93 -11.05
C VAL A 613 16.92 -26.63 -11.14
N VAL A 614 18.12 -26.69 -11.71
CA VAL A 614 19.02 -25.55 -11.88
C VAL A 614 19.53 -25.55 -13.31
N ILE A 615 19.39 -24.40 -13.98
CA ILE A 615 20.03 -24.08 -15.25
C ILE A 615 21.05 -22.97 -14.95
N ALA A 616 22.33 -23.33 -14.99
CA ALA A 616 23.44 -22.45 -14.72
C ALA A 616 24.12 -22.00 -16.02
N ALA A 617 25.12 -21.13 -15.91
CA ALA A 617 25.85 -20.58 -17.05
C ALA A 617 26.43 -21.63 -18.01
N ALA A 618 26.86 -22.79 -17.49
CA ALA A 618 27.46 -23.85 -18.27
C ALA A 618 26.45 -24.69 -19.08
N ASP A 619 25.16 -24.58 -18.75
CA ASP A 619 24.08 -25.35 -19.38
C ASP A 619 23.53 -24.69 -20.65
N VAL A 620 24.02 -23.48 -20.98
CA VAL A 620 23.55 -22.67 -22.12
C VAL A 620 24.70 -22.20 -22.99
N SER A 621 24.45 -22.11 -24.30
CA SER A 621 25.41 -21.59 -25.27
C SER A 621 25.37 -20.06 -25.42
N ARG A 622 24.23 -19.45 -25.09
CA ARG A 622 23.99 -18.00 -25.18
C ARG A 622 23.44 -17.46 -23.87
N SER A 623 24.04 -16.38 -23.38
CA SER A 623 23.61 -15.70 -22.17
C SER A 623 22.37 -14.81 -22.41
N LYS A 624 21.68 -14.47 -21.32
CA LYS A 624 20.61 -13.45 -21.30
C LYS A 624 21.15 -12.14 -21.93
N PRO A 625 20.43 -11.49 -22.86
CA PRO A 625 18.98 -11.55 -23.06
C PRO A 625 18.47 -12.65 -24.01
N ASP A 626 19.31 -13.61 -24.42
CA ASP A 626 18.81 -14.76 -25.18
C ASP A 626 17.89 -15.65 -24.32
N PRO A 627 16.78 -16.18 -24.87
CA PRO A 627 15.83 -17.00 -24.11
C PRO A 627 16.31 -18.42 -23.77
N GLU A 628 17.47 -18.87 -24.27
CA GLU A 628 17.95 -20.26 -24.14
C GLU A 628 17.84 -20.80 -22.71
N GLY A 629 18.28 -20.06 -21.69
CA GLY A 629 18.23 -20.51 -20.30
C GLY A 629 16.82 -20.76 -19.77
N PHE A 630 15.88 -19.85 -20.05
CA PHE A 630 14.49 -20.03 -19.62
C PHE A 630 13.79 -21.16 -20.39
N LEU A 631 14.05 -21.28 -21.69
CA LEU A 631 13.55 -22.40 -22.50
C LEU A 631 14.08 -23.75 -21.99
N ALA A 632 15.35 -23.84 -21.62
CA ALA A 632 15.95 -25.03 -21.01
C ALA A 632 15.30 -25.36 -19.66
N GLY A 633 15.03 -24.34 -18.82
CA GLY A 633 14.34 -24.50 -17.54
C GLY A 633 12.93 -25.07 -17.70
N ALA A 634 12.14 -24.51 -18.64
CA ALA A 634 10.80 -25.02 -18.95
C ALA A 634 10.85 -26.48 -19.45
N ALA A 635 11.80 -26.78 -20.35
CA ALA A 635 11.98 -28.13 -20.87
C ALA A 635 12.38 -29.14 -19.78
N ALA A 636 13.27 -28.76 -18.85
CA ALA A 636 13.69 -29.60 -17.73
C ALA A 636 12.54 -29.91 -16.76
N LEU A 637 11.60 -28.99 -16.61
CA LEU A 637 10.37 -29.19 -15.83
C LEU A 637 9.26 -29.92 -16.60
N GLY A 638 9.44 -30.14 -17.91
CA GLY A 638 8.44 -30.77 -18.78
C GLY A 638 7.21 -29.89 -19.04
N VAL A 639 7.37 -28.56 -18.99
CA VAL A 639 6.29 -27.58 -19.13
C VAL A 639 6.47 -26.75 -20.40
N ASP A 640 5.38 -26.45 -21.10
CA ASP A 640 5.39 -25.52 -22.23
C ASP A 640 5.78 -24.11 -21.74
N ALA A 641 6.74 -23.48 -22.41
CA ALA A 641 7.21 -22.14 -22.08
C ALA A 641 6.06 -21.12 -21.95
N ALA A 642 5.04 -21.18 -22.81
CA ALA A 642 3.90 -20.26 -22.74
C ALA A 642 3.08 -20.40 -21.43
N ARG A 643 3.22 -21.53 -20.72
CA ARG A 643 2.59 -21.82 -19.43
C ARG A 643 3.50 -21.56 -18.22
N CYS A 644 4.73 -21.10 -18.45
CA CYS A 644 5.66 -20.69 -17.41
C CYS A 644 5.47 -19.22 -17.03
N ILE A 645 5.86 -18.90 -15.80
CA ILE A 645 6.10 -17.52 -15.34
C ILE A 645 7.55 -17.41 -14.92
N VAL A 646 8.21 -16.34 -15.37
CA VAL A 646 9.57 -15.98 -14.96
C VAL A 646 9.49 -14.93 -13.85
N VAL A 647 10.33 -15.05 -12.83
CA VAL A 647 10.57 -14.01 -11.83
C VAL A 647 12.00 -13.50 -12.03
N GLU A 648 12.15 -12.20 -12.25
CA GLU A 648 13.43 -11.57 -12.63
C GLU A 648 13.54 -10.10 -12.17
N ASP A 649 14.74 -9.60 -11.88
CA ASP A 649 15.04 -8.20 -11.58
C ASP A 649 15.68 -7.46 -12.77
N SER A 650 16.51 -8.15 -13.57
CA SER A 650 17.39 -7.48 -14.54
C SER A 650 16.73 -7.25 -15.91
N ALA A 651 17.11 -6.15 -16.57
CA ALA A 651 16.63 -5.87 -17.93
C ALA A 651 16.97 -6.97 -18.95
N ASN A 652 18.17 -7.58 -18.83
CA ASN A 652 18.59 -8.68 -19.70
C ASN A 652 17.72 -9.93 -19.48
N GLY A 653 17.47 -10.31 -18.23
CA GLY A 653 16.65 -11.50 -17.97
C GLY A 653 15.17 -11.28 -18.23
N ILE A 654 14.62 -10.08 -17.99
CA ILE A 654 13.25 -9.73 -18.39
C ILE A 654 13.10 -9.85 -19.91
N ALA A 655 14.07 -9.34 -20.68
CA ALA A 655 14.08 -9.50 -22.13
C ALA A 655 14.15 -10.99 -22.55
N ALA A 656 14.98 -11.80 -21.89
CA ALA A 656 15.08 -13.23 -22.16
C ALA A 656 13.78 -13.99 -21.87
N GLY A 657 13.12 -13.73 -20.73
CA GLY A 657 11.85 -14.36 -20.38
C GLY A 657 10.75 -14.04 -21.39
N ARG A 658 10.68 -12.78 -21.84
CA ARG A 658 9.74 -12.37 -22.88
C ARG A 658 10.06 -12.97 -24.25
N ALA A 659 11.34 -13.03 -24.62
CA ALA A 659 11.77 -13.67 -25.87
C ALA A 659 11.48 -15.18 -25.89
N ALA A 660 11.41 -15.81 -24.72
CA ALA A 660 11.00 -17.21 -24.56
C ALA A 660 9.48 -17.43 -24.69
N GLY A 661 8.70 -16.34 -24.88
CA GLY A 661 7.23 -16.40 -24.93
C GLY A 661 6.56 -16.54 -23.56
N MET A 662 7.30 -16.27 -22.48
CA MET A 662 6.82 -16.40 -21.10
C MET A 662 6.28 -15.06 -20.58
N ARG A 663 5.42 -15.14 -19.56
CA ARG A 663 5.04 -13.98 -18.74
C ARG A 663 6.13 -13.75 -17.68
N VAL A 664 6.42 -12.50 -17.37
CA VAL A 664 7.53 -12.12 -16.49
C VAL A 664 7.04 -11.22 -15.35
N ILE A 665 7.39 -11.57 -14.12
CA ILE A 665 7.25 -10.76 -12.91
C ILE A 665 8.60 -10.10 -12.66
N GLY A 666 8.63 -8.77 -12.75
CA GLY A 666 9.78 -7.93 -12.42
C GLY A 666 9.91 -7.72 -10.90
N VAL A 667 11.09 -7.97 -10.32
CA VAL A 667 11.37 -7.76 -8.89
C VAL A 667 12.22 -6.51 -8.70
N GLY A 668 11.75 -5.58 -7.86
CA GLY A 668 12.50 -4.38 -7.51
C GLY A 668 12.34 -3.21 -8.48
N PRO A 669 12.86 -2.03 -8.11
CA PRO A 669 12.60 -0.77 -8.81
C PRO A 669 13.19 -0.73 -10.22
N HIS A 670 14.34 -1.37 -10.45
CA HIS A 670 15.01 -1.39 -11.76
C HIS A 670 14.29 -2.27 -12.79
N ALA A 671 13.49 -3.24 -12.34
CA ALA A 671 12.77 -4.15 -13.23
C ALA A 671 11.68 -3.43 -14.04
N ALA A 672 11.05 -2.40 -13.47
CA ALA A 672 9.91 -1.72 -14.09
C ALA A 672 10.25 -1.08 -15.44
N GLU A 673 11.46 -0.54 -15.59
CA GLU A 673 11.91 0.13 -16.81
C GLU A 673 12.15 -0.83 -17.98
N ALA A 674 12.33 -2.13 -17.70
CA ALA A 674 12.58 -3.17 -18.70
C ALA A 674 11.30 -3.75 -19.34
N GLY A 675 10.12 -3.30 -18.90
CA GLY A 675 8.81 -3.73 -19.42
C GLY A 675 8.48 -5.21 -19.20
N PRO A 676 8.50 -5.73 -17.95
CA PRO A 676 7.97 -7.04 -17.60
C PRO A 676 6.45 -7.09 -17.76
N THR A 677 5.83 -8.27 -17.59
CA THR A 677 4.37 -8.41 -17.61
C THR A 677 3.74 -7.77 -16.38
N TRP A 678 4.37 -7.96 -15.22
CA TRP A 678 3.97 -7.42 -13.93
C TRP A 678 5.21 -7.02 -13.13
N THR A 679 5.05 -6.21 -12.08
CA THR A 679 6.14 -5.77 -11.22
C THR A 679 5.74 -5.88 -9.76
N VAL A 680 6.67 -6.30 -8.91
CA VAL A 680 6.55 -6.32 -7.45
C VAL A 680 7.77 -5.65 -6.81
N SER A 681 7.58 -5.02 -5.65
CA SER A 681 8.68 -4.37 -4.92
C SER A 681 9.78 -5.36 -4.53
N ASP A 682 9.39 -6.56 -4.09
CA ASP A 682 10.24 -7.70 -3.78
C ASP A 682 9.41 -9.00 -3.80
N ALA A 683 10.00 -10.12 -3.39
CA ALA A 683 9.33 -11.42 -3.43
C ALA A 683 8.12 -11.54 -2.47
N ARG A 684 7.91 -10.61 -1.52
CA ARG A 684 6.71 -10.60 -0.64
C ARG A 684 5.41 -10.34 -1.41
N GLY A 685 5.50 -9.72 -2.60
CA GLY A 685 4.35 -9.47 -3.47
C GLY A 685 3.95 -10.66 -4.34
N ILE A 686 4.63 -11.82 -4.22
CA ILE A 686 4.37 -13.01 -5.04
C ILE A 686 3.82 -14.13 -4.16
N HIS A 687 2.56 -14.48 -4.39
CA HIS A 687 1.89 -15.56 -3.67
C HIS A 687 1.61 -16.72 -4.60
N VAL A 688 1.86 -17.94 -4.15
CA VAL A 688 1.59 -19.15 -4.93
C VAL A 688 0.70 -20.08 -4.14
N SER A 689 -0.36 -20.57 -4.79
CA SER A 689 -1.24 -21.60 -4.27
C SER A 689 -1.63 -22.59 -5.38
N ARG A 690 -2.21 -23.74 -5.01
CA ARG A 690 -2.89 -24.63 -5.98
C ARG A 690 -4.38 -24.33 -6.10
N ASP A 691 -4.90 -24.39 -7.33
CA ASP A 691 -6.33 -24.47 -7.58
C ASP A 691 -6.89 -25.90 -7.37
N ALA A 692 -8.22 -26.03 -7.43
CA ALA A 692 -8.92 -27.29 -7.24
C ALA A 692 -8.61 -28.36 -8.32
N ASP A 693 -8.10 -27.94 -9.47
CA ASP A 693 -7.71 -28.81 -10.59
C ASP A 693 -6.20 -29.15 -10.56
N GLY A 694 -5.47 -28.66 -9.55
CA GLY A 694 -4.05 -28.90 -9.34
C GLY A 694 -3.12 -28.02 -10.17
N GLY A 695 -3.62 -26.95 -10.79
CA GLY A 695 -2.84 -25.90 -11.43
C GLY A 695 -2.25 -24.91 -10.41
N ALA A 696 -1.11 -24.29 -10.72
CA ALA A 696 -0.55 -23.24 -9.86
C ALA A 696 -1.26 -21.92 -10.15
N VAL A 697 -1.76 -21.27 -9.10
CA VAL A 697 -2.26 -19.90 -9.13
C VAL A 697 -1.18 -19.02 -8.53
N VAL A 698 -0.71 -18.07 -9.33
CA VAL A 698 0.20 -17.01 -8.90
C VAL A 698 -0.63 -15.74 -8.71
N THR A 699 -0.63 -15.20 -7.50
CA THR A 699 -1.30 -13.94 -7.18
C THR A 699 -0.26 -12.89 -6.88
N LEU A 700 -0.39 -11.71 -7.50
CA LEU A 700 0.49 -10.57 -7.31
C LEU A 700 -0.24 -9.44 -6.60
N ASP A 701 0.48 -8.79 -5.68
CA ASP A 701 0.06 -7.58 -4.99
C ASP A 701 0.40 -6.30 -5.74
#